data_AF-Q4R156-F1
#
_entry.id   AF-Q4R156-F1
#
_cell.length_a   1.000
_cell.length_b   1.000
_cell.length_c   1.000
_cell.angle_alpha   90.00
_cell.angle_beta   90.00
_cell.angle_gamma   90.00
#
_symmetry.space_group_name_H-M   'P 1'
#
loop_
_entity.id
_entity.type
_entity.pdbx_description
1 polymer ?
#
loop_
_entity_poly.entity_id
_entity_poly.type
_entity_poly.pdbx_seq_one_letter_code
_entity_poly.pdbx_strand_id
1 'polypeptide(L)'
;MLKNIIDYKSFELEIVVIFLFSHAICAAGFLFPIIIHSNKKESAHLHPIKISYLKDTGIIVVIGIVVITTIFMVVTKCFNFCAQREYVPRLIFNRISILIWGSLWIFYPLIHSDKMLLIHSVCLGFIISLYHVSLFIVICDLVGWLCSIFCIFLYLTSTLIGLLFATFIPLIVVHCTKSDSVLFHCGGVIILLAALFNTAIPYWIREQERKEGLLFHFESYYNRSHHMIDSLSNIAAERIAKYMNNGDYIISKAVERMDAQSCEVVFSNLLKLNPSQSGVIAEVCKNRSLHSLILGKKKKILKYGKKIDVVCLIDCIVNENSRTTLKSLDISKSEQILRQGWPEKIADMLPSLTTFILSGKKLTENEMTLLIKSFPNLSCLDISDTNIKNLNGISNLTHLQVLSMRNLHFNTWFDMMDLFNLKNLTFLDVSHDHYNTGIKTMQQFIGCGKSIEKLAFLDCTSTDLNDNLLNSLMESHPNLQKITALNCLVQYSKIPELQVLNMESIGSSLKSLSYFTSLKREASVLRCLTRILFLLRQAHERNEEYDLIGCMMKIIEVIETFPSTSANNLRYSIYMECVNCLTEISGNKSHQFHSLDVSLVLDIFLNYIDKMTSVDSFFGEHPCIPVWTAILNMIDLDLPGLNYDKIGGMAIQFLIKTAVAQNFFQCHALDVFVKCTVKSRNQNFSQYFTGMNQSAYHIFNVLTGVLKGIDIEWCLSAFRVLSRTPLKCKHN
;
A
#
# COMPACT_ATOMS: atom_id res chain seq x y z
N MET A 1 -9.08 17.72 10.86
CA MET A 1 -7.66 17.93 10.49
C MET A 1 -6.87 18.59 11.61
N LEU A 2 -6.97 19.92 11.89
CA LEU A 2 -6.30 20.53 13.06
C LEU A 2 -6.73 19.91 14.41
N LYS A 3 -8.01 19.54 14.53
CA LYS A 3 -8.56 18.82 15.70
C LYS A 3 -7.90 17.45 15.92
N ASN A 4 -7.51 16.76 14.85
CA ASN A 4 -6.84 15.46 14.91
C ASN A 4 -5.33 15.61 15.18
N ILE A 5 -4.75 16.76 14.85
CA ILE A 5 -3.36 17.13 15.21
C ILE A 5 -3.27 17.53 16.68
N ILE A 6 -4.34 18.09 17.25
CA ILE A 6 -4.45 18.39 18.69
C ILE A 6 -4.64 17.10 19.52
N ASP A 7 -5.35 16.10 19.00
CA ASP A 7 -5.54 14.80 19.66
C ASP A 7 -4.24 13.98 19.77
N TYR A 8 -3.26 14.18 18.88
CA TYR A 8 -1.98 13.45 18.91
C TYR A 8 -1.10 13.78 20.13
N LYS A 9 -1.10 15.05 20.59
CA LYS A 9 -0.43 15.42 21.86
C LYS A 9 -1.21 15.02 23.11
N SER A 10 -2.51 14.76 22.97
CA SER A 10 -3.34 14.20 24.04
C SER A 10 -3.01 12.73 24.31
N PHE A 11 -2.57 11.99 23.28
CA PHE A 11 -2.40 10.54 23.30
C PHE A 11 -1.22 10.05 24.16
N GLU A 12 -0.04 10.64 24.01
CA GLU A 12 1.12 10.32 24.86
C GLU A 12 0.81 10.60 26.34
N LEU A 13 0.02 11.65 26.60
CA LEU A 13 -0.41 12.02 27.94
C LEU A 13 -1.36 10.99 28.55
N GLU A 14 -2.31 10.45 27.78
CA GLU A 14 -3.25 9.41 28.26
C GLU A 14 -2.52 8.13 28.68
N ILE A 15 -1.56 7.65 27.89
CA ILE A 15 -0.78 6.44 28.25
C ILE A 15 0.03 6.69 29.52
N VAL A 16 0.70 7.85 29.60
CA VAL A 16 1.46 8.25 30.79
C VAL A 16 0.55 8.33 32.02
N VAL A 17 -0.65 8.89 31.90
CA VAL A 17 -1.63 8.96 33.00
C VAL A 17 -2.03 7.56 33.49
N ILE A 18 -2.23 6.59 32.60
CA ILE A 18 -2.57 5.22 33.02
C ILE A 18 -1.40 4.57 33.76
N PHE A 19 -0.16 4.75 33.30
CA PHE A 19 1.03 4.25 34.00
C PHE A 19 1.18 4.88 35.39
N LEU A 20 0.97 6.18 35.51
CA LEU A 20 1.01 6.90 36.78
C LEU A 20 -0.11 6.43 37.72
N PHE A 21 -1.30 6.16 37.19
CA PHE A 21 -2.41 5.61 37.97
C PHE A 21 -2.11 4.20 38.50
N SER A 22 -1.59 3.32 37.63
CA SER A 22 -1.09 1.99 38.02
C SER A 22 0.00 2.07 39.10
N HIS A 23 0.91 3.04 38.98
CA HIS A 23 1.92 3.32 39.99
C HIS A 23 1.34 3.81 41.33
N ALA A 24 0.36 4.71 41.29
CA ALA A 24 -0.31 5.18 42.50
C ALA A 24 -0.99 4.02 43.25
N ILE A 25 -1.64 3.08 42.53
CA ILE A 25 -2.24 1.88 43.13
C ILE A 25 -1.16 0.99 43.78
N CYS A 26 -0.05 0.76 43.08
CA CYS A 26 1.07 -0.02 43.61
C CYS A 26 1.66 0.60 44.89
N ALA A 27 1.89 1.92 44.89
CA ALA A 27 2.39 2.66 46.04
C ALA A 27 1.41 2.58 47.23
N ALA A 28 0.10 2.64 46.96
CA ALA A 28 -0.93 2.50 48.00
C ALA A 28 -0.89 1.10 48.66
N GLY A 29 -0.80 0.03 47.85
CA GLY A 29 -0.72 -1.35 48.35
C GLY A 29 0.55 -1.64 49.16
N PHE A 30 1.67 -1.00 48.82
CA PHE A 30 2.94 -1.15 49.55
C PHE A 30 2.91 -0.56 50.96
N LEU A 31 2.34 0.64 51.11
CA LEU A 31 2.37 1.38 52.38
C LEU A 31 1.28 0.95 53.36
N PHE A 32 0.21 0.33 52.85
CA PHE A 32 -0.93 -0.19 53.59
C PHE A 32 -0.52 -0.87 54.92
N PRO A 33 0.45 -1.80 54.91
CA PRO A 33 0.76 -2.57 56.12
C PRO A 33 1.85 -1.92 56.97
N ILE A 34 2.68 -1.06 56.37
CA ILE A 34 3.75 -0.32 57.06
C ILE A 34 3.17 0.74 58.00
N ILE A 35 2.19 1.53 57.54
CA ILE A 35 1.63 2.66 58.29
C ILE A 35 0.94 2.18 59.58
N ILE A 36 0.15 1.10 59.52
CA ILE A 36 -0.57 0.59 60.71
C ILE A 36 0.35 -0.19 61.66
N HIS A 37 1.35 -0.91 61.14
CA HIS A 37 2.33 -1.55 62.02
C HIS A 37 3.15 -0.52 62.80
N SER A 38 3.34 0.70 62.25
CA SER A 38 3.93 1.82 62.99
C SER A 38 2.99 2.38 64.07
N ASN A 39 1.68 2.50 63.80
CA ASN A 39 0.70 3.01 64.76
C ASN A 39 0.39 2.04 65.92
N LYS A 40 0.54 0.73 65.73
CA LYS A 40 0.35 -0.25 66.83
C LYS A 40 1.51 -0.29 67.84
N LYS A 41 2.68 0.29 67.52
CA LYS A 41 3.84 0.28 68.42
C LYS A 41 3.72 1.21 69.62
N GLU A 42 2.71 2.08 69.68
CA GLU A 42 2.48 2.95 70.85
C GLU A 42 1.64 2.31 71.97
N SER A 43 1.10 1.09 71.81
CA SER A 43 0.10 0.56 72.78
C SER A 43 0.34 -0.83 73.39
N ALA A 44 1.44 -1.54 73.13
CA ALA A 44 1.71 -2.78 73.88
C ALA A 44 3.18 -3.23 73.83
N HIS A 45 3.73 -3.47 75.01
CA HIS A 45 5.03 -4.07 75.26
C HIS A 45 5.21 -5.40 74.52
N LEU A 46 6.00 -5.42 73.44
CA LEU A 46 6.64 -6.64 72.94
C LEU A 46 8.07 -6.35 72.44
N HIS A 47 8.93 -7.32 72.74
CA HIS A 47 10.38 -7.28 72.81
C HIS A 47 11.15 -6.47 71.75
N PRO A 48 12.29 -5.85 72.13
CA PRO A 48 13.17 -5.14 71.21
C PRO A 48 13.94 -6.16 70.35
N ILE A 49 13.32 -6.63 69.27
CA ILE A 49 14.06 -7.28 68.19
C ILE A 49 14.84 -6.17 67.47
N LYS A 50 16.12 -6.07 67.87
CA LYS A 50 17.24 -5.31 67.32
C LYS A 50 16.91 -4.41 66.11
N ILE A 51 16.58 -3.15 66.40
CA ILE A 51 16.61 -2.03 65.45
C ILE A 51 18.00 -1.88 64.78
N SER A 52 19.06 -2.50 65.33
CA SER A 52 20.37 -2.56 64.68
C SER A 52 20.37 -3.35 63.36
N TYR A 53 19.54 -4.40 63.23
CA TYR A 53 19.46 -5.15 61.97
C TYR A 53 18.83 -4.30 60.87
N LEU A 54 17.85 -3.45 61.17
CA LEU A 54 17.20 -2.57 60.17
C LEU A 54 18.15 -1.51 59.58
N LYS A 55 19.15 -1.05 60.34
CA LYS A 55 20.16 -0.11 59.82
C LYS A 55 21.09 -0.76 58.79
N ASP A 56 21.58 -1.96 59.10
CA ASP A 56 22.46 -2.69 58.19
C ASP A 56 21.69 -3.29 57.00
N THR A 57 20.45 -3.73 57.23
CA THR A 57 19.55 -4.20 56.16
C THR A 57 19.18 -3.05 55.22
N GLY A 58 18.98 -1.83 55.75
CA GLY A 58 18.71 -0.65 54.94
C GLY A 58 19.84 -0.30 53.98
N ILE A 59 21.09 -0.36 54.43
CA ILE A 59 22.27 -0.11 53.58
C ILE A 59 22.42 -1.21 52.52
N ILE A 60 22.25 -2.49 52.91
CA ILE A 60 22.33 -3.61 51.96
C ILE A 60 21.23 -3.52 50.90
N VAL A 61 20.00 -3.14 51.29
CA VAL A 61 18.91 -2.92 50.35
C VAL A 61 19.27 -1.79 49.41
N VAL A 62 19.70 -0.62 49.89
CA VAL A 62 20.06 0.54 49.05
C VAL A 62 21.20 0.21 48.08
N ILE A 63 22.27 -0.44 48.55
CA ILE A 63 23.38 -0.89 47.68
C ILE A 63 22.86 -1.89 46.65
N GLY A 64 22.00 -2.83 47.06
CA GLY A 64 21.32 -3.77 46.18
C GLY A 64 20.54 -3.04 45.08
N ILE A 65 19.70 -2.07 45.44
CA ILE A 65 18.95 -1.24 44.49
C ILE A 65 19.93 -0.62 43.50
N VAL A 66 20.95 0.11 43.95
CA VAL A 66 21.88 0.83 43.06
C VAL A 66 22.62 -0.13 42.11
N VAL A 67 23.16 -1.23 42.61
CA VAL A 67 23.91 -2.20 41.80
C VAL A 67 23.01 -2.87 40.77
N ILE A 68 21.82 -3.30 41.17
CA ILE A 68 20.86 -3.98 40.28
C ILE A 68 20.32 -3.01 39.23
N THR A 69 20.02 -1.77 39.63
CA THR A 69 19.59 -0.70 38.71
C THR A 69 20.67 -0.43 37.66
N THR A 70 21.94 -0.40 38.06
CA THR A 70 23.08 -0.17 37.15
C THR A 70 23.29 -1.33 36.19
N ILE A 71 23.29 -2.58 36.69
CA ILE A 71 23.42 -3.77 35.84
C ILE A 71 22.25 -3.85 34.86
N PHE A 72 21.03 -3.61 35.32
CA PHE A 72 19.85 -3.64 34.45
C PHE A 72 19.89 -2.55 33.38
N MET A 73 20.35 -1.33 33.70
CA MET A 73 20.59 -0.28 32.70
C MET A 73 21.64 -0.68 31.67
N VAL A 74 22.75 -1.32 32.06
CA VAL A 74 23.77 -1.80 31.13
C VAL A 74 23.23 -2.91 30.23
N VAL A 75 22.54 -3.90 30.81
CA VAL A 75 21.94 -5.00 30.06
C VAL A 75 20.89 -4.49 29.08
N THR A 76 19.99 -3.59 29.50
CA THR A 76 18.99 -3.00 28.61
C THR A 76 19.60 -2.12 27.52
N LYS A 77 20.71 -1.42 27.79
CA LYS A 77 21.44 -0.67 26.77
C LYS A 77 22.14 -1.60 25.76
N CYS A 78 22.66 -2.75 26.21
CA CYS A 78 23.20 -3.79 25.34
C CYS A 78 22.11 -4.47 24.51
N PHE A 79 20.94 -4.74 25.08
CA PHE A 79 19.80 -5.31 24.35
C PHE A 79 19.16 -4.31 23.35
N ASN A 80 19.12 -3.01 23.70
CA ASN A 80 18.63 -1.94 22.82
C ASN A 80 19.42 -1.80 21.51
N PHE A 81 20.68 -2.26 21.47
CA PHE A 81 21.48 -2.21 20.25
C PHE A 81 21.06 -3.28 19.23
N CYS A 82 20.31 -4.31 19.64
CA CYS A 82 20.00 -5.47 18.79
C CYS A 82 18.54 -5.60 18.35
N ALA A 83 17.61 -4.77 18.83
CA ALA A 83 16.18 -4.95 18.51
C ALA A 83 15.49 -3.63 18.15
N GLN A 84 15.05 -3.51 16.90
CA GLN A 84 14.48 -2.28 16.34
C GLN A 84 13.04 -1.92 16.78
N ARG A 85 12.33 -2.68 17.63
CA ARG A 85 10.92 -2.36 18.00
C ARG A 85 10.50 -3.03 19.34
N GLU A 86 10.65 -2.38 20.51
CA GLU A 86 10.43 -3.06 21.80
C GLU A 86 9.75 -2.28 22.95
N TYR A 87 8.56 -1.70 22.75
CA TYR A 87 7.73 -1.29 23.91
C TYR A 87 7.13 -2.52 24.63
N VAL A 88 6.72 -3.53 23.85
CA VAL A 88 5.95 -4.69 24.33
C VAL A 88 6.73 -5.57 25.33
N PRO A 89 8.01 -5.93 25.10
CA PRO A 89 8.77 -6.72 26.07
C PRO A 89 8.95 -6.00 27.41
N ARG A 90 9.14 -4.66 27.40
CA ARG A 90 9.32 -3.84 28.60
C ARG A 90 8.04 -3.76 29.43
N LEU A 91 6.90 -3.59 28.76
CA LEU A 91 5.56 -3.66 29.36
C LEU A 91 5.31 -5.02 30.04
N ILE A 92 5.70 -6.12 29.39
CA ILE A 92 5.58 -7.47 29.96
C ILE A 92 6.44 -7.59 31.21
N PHE A 93 7.68 -7.10 31.19
CA PHE A 93 8.57 -7.13 32.35
C PHE A 93 8.02 -6.34 33.54
N ASN A 94 7.53 -5.11 33.30
CA ASN A 94 6.87 -4.31 34.35
C ASN A 94 5.67 -5.06 34.95
N ARG A 95 4.82 -5.68 34.12
CA ARG A 95 3.69 -6.47 34.59
C ARG A 95 4.12 -7.67 35.45
N ILE A 96 5.14 -8.41 35.04
CA ILE A 96 5.65 -9.56 35.80
C ILE A 96 6.15 -9.11 37.18
N SER A 97 6.85 -7.96 37.25
CA SER A 97 7.34 -7.42 38.51
C SER A 97 6.19 -7.10 39.49
N ILE A 98 5.09 -6.50 39.03
CA ILE A 98 3.90 -6.22 39.87
C ILE A 98 3.23 -7.53 40.34
N LEU A 99 3.13 -8.54 39.48
CA LEU A 99 2.53 -9.83 39.85
C LEU A 99 3.34 -10.55 40.94
N ILE A 100 4.67 -10.58 40.79
CA ILE A 100 5.56 -11.17 41.80
C ILE A 100 5.48 -10.37 43.10
N TRP A 101 5.45 -9.04 42.99
CA TRP A 101 5.36 -8.15 44.15
C TRP A 101 4.07 -8.36 44.96
N GLY A 102 2.91 -8.37 44.30
CA GLY A 102 1.63 -8.62 44.94
C GLY A 102 1.56 -10.01 45.57
N SER A 103 2.12 -11.01 44.90
CA SER A 103 2.18 -12.39 45.42
C SER A 103 3.03 -12.49 46.67
N LEU A 104 4.25 -11.92 46.66
CA LEU A 104 5.13 -11.90 47.84
C LEU A 104 4.45 -11.24 49.04
N TRP A 105 3.65 -10.19 48.83
CA TRP A 105 2.88 -9.55 49.90
C TRP A 105 1.82 -10.46 50.50
N ILE A 106 1.06 -11.20 49.68
CA ILE A 106 0.01 -12.12 50.15
C ILE A 106 0.60 -13.23 51.02
N PHE A 107 1.80 -13.73 50.69
CA PHE A 107 2.45 -14.81 51.44
C PHE A 107 3.11 -14.35 52.75
N TYR A 108 3.27 -13.05 52.99
CA TYR A 108 3.97 -12.55 54.18
C TYR A 108 3.44 -13.11 55.51
N PRO A 109 2.11 -13.16 55.78
CA PRO A 109 1.59 -13.68 57.04
C PRO A 109 1.87 -15.17 57.30
N LEU A 110 2.28 -15.92 56.27
CA LEU A 110 2.58 -17.37 56.36
C LEU A 110 4.05 -17.63 56.73
N ILE A 111 4.89 -16.60 56.83
CA ILE A 111 6.32 -16.73 57.12
C ILE A 111 6.55 -16.66 58.62
N HIS A 112 6.90 -17.79 59.23
CA HIS A 112 7.21 -17.90 60.67
C HIS A 112 8.71 -18.01 60.99
N SER A 113 9.57 -18.19 59.98
CA SER A 113 11.01 -18.37 60.17
C SER A 113 11.79 -17.09 59.88
N ASP A 114 12.65 -16.65 60.80
CA ASP A 114 13.51 -15.47 60.65
C ASP A 114 14.38 -15.53 59.38
N LYS A 115 14.89 -16.72 59.01
CA LYS A 115 15.67 -16.90 57.77
C LYS A 115 14.81 -16.69 56.53
N MET A 116 13.58 -17.20 56.53
CA MET A 116 12.64 -17.02 55.42
C MET A 116 12.16 -15.57 55.33
N LEU A 117 12.03 -14.87 56.47
CA LEU A 117 11.70 -13.46 56.51
C LEU A 117 12.82 -12.60 55.90
N LEU A 118 14.09 -12.92 56.19
CA LEU A 118 15.23 -12.27 55.55
C LEU A 118 15.22 -12.49 54.03
N ILE A 119 15.06 -13.72 53.57
CA ILE A 119 14.99 -14.04 52.13
C ILE A 119 13.83 -13.31 51.47
N HIS A 120 12.66 -13.31 52.10
CA HIS A 120 11.48 -12.57 51.62
C HIS A 120 11.77 -11.08 51.48
N SER A 121 12.38 -10.46 52.49
CA SER A 121 12.71 -9.03 52.46
C SER A 121 13.68 -8.66 51.34
N VAL A 122 14.69 -9.52 51.07
CA VAL A 122 15.65 -9.32 49.98
C VAL A 122 14.96 -9.47 48.63
N CYS A 123 14.15 -10.51 48.43
CA CYS A 123 13.37 -10.72 47.21
C CYS A 123 12.39 -9.56 46.96
N LEU A 124 11.73 -9.07 48.01
CA LEU A 124 10.79 -7.97 47.92
C LEU A 124 11.51 -6.67 47.49
N GLY A 125 12.64 -6.34 48.11
CA GLY A 125 13.44 -5.18 47.74
C GLY A 125 13.97 -5.25 46.30
N PHE A 126 14.37 -6.45 45.85
CA PHE A 126 14.80 -6.70 44.48
C PHE A 126 13.69 -6.43 43.46
N ILE A 127 12.50 -6.99 43.68
CA ILE A 127 11.37 -6.88 42.76
C ILE A 127 10.83 -5.44 42.71
N ILE A 128 10.78 -4.74 43.85
CA ILE A 128 10.41 -3.32 43.90
C ILE A 128 11.39 -2.47 43.08
N SER A 129 12.70 -2.75 43.19
CA SER A 129 13.72 -2.06 42.41
C SER A 129 13.51 -2.26 40.90
N LEU A 130 13.29 -3.51 40.48
CA LEU A 130 13.02 -3.83 39.07
C LEU A 130 11.75 -3.14 38.54
N TYR A 131 10.70 -3.08 39.36
CA TYR A 131 9.47 -2.39 39.02
C TYR A 131 9.72 -0.90 38.76
N HIS A 132 10.39 -0.20 39.68
CA HIS A 132 10.67 1.24 39.54
C HIS A 132 11.57 1.55 38.34
N VAL A 133 12.58 0.72 38.10
CA VAL A 133 13.48 0.89 36.95
C VAL A 133 12.73 0.69 35.64
N SER A 134 11.94 -0.38 35.53
CA SER A 134 11.16 -0.65 34.31
C SER A 134 10.13 0.46 34.04
N LEU A 135 9.46 0.96 35.08
CA LEU A 135 8.50 2.06 34.94
C LEU A 135 9.19 3.35 34.49
N PHE A 136 10.34 3.69 35.08
CA PHE A 136 11.10 4.88 34.72
C PHE A 136 11.53 4.85 33.24
N ILE A 137 12.03 3.71 32.77
CA ILE A 137 12.42 3.53 31.36
C ILE A 137 11.21 3.72 30.44
N VAL A 138 10.08 3.09 30.75
CA VAL A 138 8.85 3.21 29.93
C VAL A 138 8.37 4.66 29.87
N ILE A 139 8.40 5.40 30.98
CA ILE A 139 8.05 6.83 31.01
C ILE A 139 9.05 7.66 30.18
N CYS A 140 10.36 7.41 30.31
CA CYS A 140 11.38 8.13 29.54
C CYS A 140 11.30 7.87 28.03
N ASP A 141 10.95 6.65 27.62
CA ASP A 141 10.74 6.32 26.21
C ASP A 141 9.48 6.99 25.65
N LEU A 142 8.41 7.12 26.44
CA LEU A 142 7.16 7.75 26.03
C LEU A 142 7.23 9.27 25.95
N VAL A 143 7.90 9.93 26.90
CA VAL A 143 7.95 11.40 27.00
C VAL A 143 9.21 11.99 26.32
N GLY A 144 10.15 11.12 25.94
CA GLY A 144 11.46 11.49 25.41
C GLY A 144 12.44 11.87 26.51
N TRP A 145 13.70 11.47 26.31
CA TRP A 145 14.80 11.68 27.27
C TRP A 145 15.05 13.16 27.62
N LEU A 146 14.68 14.08 26.73
CA LEU A 146 14.81 15.53 26.92
C LEU A 146 13.89 16.07 28.03
N CYS A 147 12.86 15.31 28.44
CA CYS A 147 11.88 15.69 29.46
C CYS A 147 12.05 14.95 30.80
N SER A 148 13.27 14.48 31.12
CA SER A 148 13.54 13.68 32.33
C SER A 148 13.06 14.30 33.65
N ILE A 149 13.17 15.63 33.82
CA ILE A 149 12.68 16.34 35.00
C ILE A 149 11.16 16.23 35.13
N PHE A 150 10.44 16.38 34.02
CA PHE A 150 8.98 16.25 33.98
C PHE A 150 8.55 14.82 34.31
N CYS A 151 9.29 13.82 33.83
CA CYS A 151 9.07 12.40 34.14
C CYS A 151 9.23 12.12 35.65
N ILE A 152 10.28 12.68 36.28
CA ILE A 152 10.50 12.55 37.74
C ILE A 152 9.38 13.22 38.53
N PHE A 153 8.93 14.40 38.12
CA PHE A 153 7.83 15.11 38.77
C PHE A 153 6.52 14.31 38.69
N LEU A 154 6.16 13.80 37.50
CA LEU A 154 5.00 12.94 37.31
C LEU A 154 5.08 11.67 38.16
N TYR A 155 6.25 11.04 38.18
CA TYR A 155 6.49 9.87 39.02
C TYR A 155 6.29 10.19 40.52
N LEU A 156 6.92 11.25 41.05
CA LEU A 156 6.79 11.65 42.46
C LEU A 156 5.36 12.00 42.84
N THR A 157 4.64 12.74 41.98
CA THR A 157 3.23 13.08 42.21
C THR A 157 2.35 11.84 42.26
N SER A 158 2.55 10.87 41.37
CA SER A 158 1.81 9.60 41.42
C SER A 158 2.09 8.79 42.70
N THR A 159 3.34 8.79 43.19
CA THR A 159 3.68 8.20 44.49
C THR A 159 2.95 8.92 45.63
N LEU A 160 2.89 10.26 45.60
CA LEU A 160 2.18 11.07 46.60
C LEU A 160 0.67 10.81 46.62
N ILE A 161 0.06 10.60 45.45
CA ILE A 161 -1.34 10.19 45.34
C ILE A 161 -1.54 8.80 45.95
N GLY A 162 -0.64 7.86 45.68
CA GLY A 162 -0.66 6.53 46.33
C GLY A 162 -0.55 6.59 47.86
N LEU A 163 0.28 7.51 48.38
CA LEU A 163 0.41 7.81 49.82
C LEU A 163 -0.93 8.26 50.42
N LEU A 164 -1.68 9.13 49.73
CA LEU A 164 -3.01 9.57 50.19
C LEU A 164 -4.01 8.41 50.22
N PHE A 165 -4.00 7.51 49.23
CA PHE A 165 -4.86 6.31 49.27
C PHE A 165 -4.48 5.35 50.41
N ALA A 166 -3.19 5.25 50.73
CA ALA A 166 -2.67 4.44 51.82
C ALA A 166 -3.06 4.94 53.22
N THR A 167 -3.60 6.14 53.40
CA THR A 167 -4.06 6.60 54.72
C THR A 167 -5.51 6.19 55.01
N PHE A 168 -6.40 6.23 54.02
CA PHE A 168 -7.84 6.06 54.26
C PHE A 168 -8.30 4.60 54.30
N ILE A 169 -7.86 3.79 53.34
CA ILE A 169 -8.40 2.43 53.18
C ILE A 169 -7.91 1.48 54.31
N PRO A 170 -6.67 1.55 54.84
CA PRO A 170 -6.26 0.69 55.97
C PRO A 170 -7.08 0.92 57.24
N LEU A 171 -7.46 2.18 57.51
CA LEU A 171 -8.30 2.55 58.65
C LEU A 171 -9.65 1.82 58.58
N ILE A 172 -10.25 1.75 57.40
CA ILE A 172 -11.50 1.02 57.17
C ILE A 172 -11.29 -0.48 57.34
N VAL A 173 -10.25 -1.06 56.72
CA VAL A 173 -9.99 -2.51 56.78
C VAL A 173 -9.73 -2.97 58.21
N VAL A 174 -8.93 -2.24 58.98
CA VAL A 174 -8.65 -2.58 60.39
C VAL A 174 -9.89 -2.41 61.26
N HIS A 175 -10.67 -1.35 61.05
CA HIS A 175 -11.91 -1.12 61.78
C HIS A 175 -12.93 -2.26 61.54
N CYS A 176 -13.02 -2.74 60.30
CA CYS A 176 -13.96 -3.80 59.93
C CYS A 176 -13.50 -5.20 60.32
N THR A 177 -12.20 -5.52 60.22
CA THR A 177 -11.74 -6.93 60.24
C THR A 177 -10.98 -7.32 61.50
N LYS A 178 -10.48 -6.35 62.28
CA LYS A 178 -9.68 -6.57 63.51
C LYS A 178 -8.49 -7.53 63.35
N SER A 179 -8.05 -7.81 62.12
CA SER A 179 -7.00 -8.79 61.85
C SER A 179 -5.86 -8.18 61.03
N ASP A 180 -4.64 -8.30 61.55
CA ASP A 180 -3.45 -7.82 60.85
C ASP A 180 -3.18 -8.65 59.59
N SER A 181 -3.49 -9.94 59.59
CA SER A 181 -3.26 -10.80 58.41
C SER A 181 -4.10 -10.35 57.22
N VAL A 182 -5.33 -9.90 57.45
CA VAL A 182 -6.23 -9.38 56.40
C VAL A 182 -5.62 -8.15 55.73
N LEU A 183 -4.89 -7.33 56.48
CA LEU A 183 -4.25 -6.12 55.94
C LEU A 183 -3.19 -6.45 54.87
N PHE A 184 -2.35 -7.46 55.11
CA PHE A 184 -1.35 -7.93 54.15
C PHE A 184 -1.99 -8.52 52.89
N HIS A 185 -3.09 -9.27 53.06
CA HIS A 185 -3.84 -9.84 51.94
C HIS A 185 -4.50 -8.73 51.11
N CYS A 186 -5.11 -7.73 51.76
CA CYS A 186 -5.68 -6.57 51.07
C CYS A 186 -4.60 -5.79 50.30
N GLY A 187 -3.45 -5.50 50.92
CA GLY A 187 -2.33 -4.81 50.26
C GLY A 187 -1.83 -5.57 49.03
N GLY A 188 -1.63 -6.88 49.16
CA GLY A 188 -1.22 -7.73 48.04
C GLY A 188 -2.27 -7.81 46.91
N VAL A 189 -3.56 -7.89 47.24
CA VAL A 189 -4.66 -7.85 46.26
C VAL A 189 -4.70 -6.50 45.53
N ILE A 190 -4.50 -5.37 46.23
CA ILE A 190 -4.43 -4.04 45.61
C ILE A 190 -3.28 -3.97 44.60
N ILE A 191 -2.10 -4.50 44.94
CA ILE A 191 -0.97 -4.57 44.01
C ILE A 191 -1.32 -5.44 42.78
N LEU A 192 -2.00 -6.57 42.97
CA LEU A 192 -2.45 -7.41 41.85
C LEU A 192 -3.50 -6.72 40.96
N LEU A 193 -4.36 -5.86 41.52
CA LEU A 193 -5.29 -5.04 40.73
C LEU A 193 -4.55 -4.09 39.78
N ALA A 194 -3.41 -3.52 40.19
CA ALA A 194 -2.57 -2.70 39.31
C ALA A 194 -2.04 -3.49 38.11
N ALA A 195 -1.72 -4.78 38.31
CA ALA A 195 -1.30 -5.66 37.22
C ALA A 195 -2.43 -5.88 36.19
N LEU A 196 -3.69 -5.96 36.63
CA LEU A 196 -4.85 -6.05 35.74
C LEU A 196 -5.02 -4.77 34.90
N PHE A 197 -4.89 -3.59 35.50
CA PHE A 197 -4.91 -2.33 34.72
C PHE A 197 -3.79 -2.28 33.67
N ASN A 198 -2.58 -2.73 34.01
CA ASN A 198 -1.49 -2.83 33.05
C ASN A 198 -1.74 -3.84 31.92
N THR A 199 -2.65 -4.82 32.08
CA THR A 199 -3.01 -5.72 30.98
C THR A 199 -3.86 -5.06 29.90
N ALA A 200 -4.59 -3.99 30.22
CA ALA A 200 -5.41 -3.26 29.26
C ALA A 200 -4.57 -2.36 28.34
N ILE A 201 -3.41 -1.87 28.82
CA ILE A 201 -2.56 -0.90 28.10
C ILE A 201 -2.07 -1.44 26.74
N PRO A 202 -1.45 -2.63 26.64
CA PRO A 202 -1.00 -3.16 25.34
C PRO A 202 -2.15 -3.39 24.37
N TYR A 203 -3.33 -3.79 24.89
CA TYR A 203 -4.52 -3.98 24.07
C TYR A 203 -5.01 -2.64 23.49
N TRP A 204 -5.02 -1.58 24.30
CA TRP A 204 -5.43 -0.24 23.90
C TRP A 204 -4.46 0.40 22.90
N ILE A 205 -3.14 0.32 23.16
CA ILE A 205 -2.09 0.80 22.25
C ILE A 205 -2.23 0.09 20.89
N ARG A 206 -2.36 -1.24 20.90
CA ARG A 206 -2.50 -2.04 19.67
C ARG A 206 -3.78 -1.71 18.89
N GLU A 207 -4.86 -1.31 19.55
CA GLU A 207 -6.11 -0.91 18.88
C GLU A 207 -6.05 0.50 18.28
N GLN A 208 -5.24 1.41 18.84
CA GLN A 208 -5.10 2.77 18.31
C GLN A 208 -3.99 2.90 17.26
N GLU A 209 -2.89 2.15 17.37
CA GLU A 209 -1.92 1.98 16.28
C GLU A 209 -2.61 1.45 15.01
N ARG A 210 -3.61 0.56 15.17
CA ARG A 210 -4.49 0.14 14.06
C ARG A 210 -5.23 1.29 13.41
N LYS A 211 -5.64 2.32 14.15
CA LYS A 211 -6.35 3.48 13.60
C LYS A 211 -5.41 4.46 12.92
N GLU A 212 -4.20 4.68 13.44
CA GLU A 212 -3.18 5.54 12.81
C GLU A 212 -2.64 4.94 11.51
N GLY A 213 -2.34 3.64 11.51
CA GLY A 213 -2.00 2.89 10.29
C GLY A 213 -3.13 2.95 9.27
N LEU A 214 -4.39 2.89 9.72
CA LEU A 214 -5.55 3.14 8.87
C LEU A 214 -5.53 4.57 8.30
N LEU A 215 -5.39 5.61 9.13
CA LEU A 215 -5.55 7.02 8.71
C LEU A 215 -4.48 7.46 7.70
N PHE A 216 -3.23 7.04 7.86
CA PHE A 216 -2.17 7.34 6.90
C PHE A 216 -2.39 6.59 5.58
N HIS A 217 -2.82 5.33 5.66
CA HIS A 217 -3.19 4.54 4.47
C HIS A 217 -4.40 5.17 3.78
N PHE A 218 -5.46 5.51 4.52
CA PHE A 218 -6.66 6.18 4.02
C PHE A 218 -6.34 7.55 3.43
N GLU A 219 -5.53 8.41 4.05
CA GLU A 219 -5.15 9.70 3.45
C GLU A 219 -4.33 9.50 2.18
N SER A 220 -3.40 8.54 2.12
CA SER A 220 -2.62 8.29 0.90
C SER A 220 -3.43 7.61 -0.22
N TYR A 221 -4.35 6.72 0.14
CA TYR A 221 -5.20 5.92 -0.75
C TYR A 221 -6.40 6.74 -1.26
N TYR A 222 -7.02 7.58 -0.41
CA TYR A 222 -8.15 8.44 -0.79
C TYR A 222 -7.73 9.79 -1.38
N ASN A 223 -6.60 10.41 -1.01
CA ASN A 223 -6.14 11.64 -1.69
C ASN A 223 -5.62 11.40 -3.12
N ARG A 224 -5.48 10.14 -3.57
CA ARG A 224 -5.11 9.81 -4.96
C ARG A 224 -6.29 9.26 -5.80
N SER A 225 -7.53 9.44 -5.34
CA SER A 225 -8.78 8.87 -5.87
C SER A 225 -9.20 9.24 -7.31
N HIS A 226 -8.34 9.83 -8.15
CA HIS A 226 -8.63 10.01 -9.58
C HIS A 226 -8.81 8.67 -10.33
N HIS A 227 -8.10 7.61 -9.93
CA HIS A 227 -8.19 6.29 -10.59
C HIS A 227 -9.41 5.46 -10.17
N MET A 228 -9.89 5.62 -8.92
CA MET A 228 -11.14 4.98 -8.50
C MET A 228 -12.35 5.64 -9.18
N ILE A 229 -12.29 6.95 -9.45
CA ILE A 229 -13.27 7.66 -10.29
C ILE A 229 -13.26 7.10 -11.73
N ASP A 230 -12.09 6.85 -12.33
CA ASP A 230 -11.96 6.23 -13.66
C ASP A 230 -12.50 4.78 -13.68
N SER A 231 -12.24 3.97 -12.65
CA SER A 231 -12.74 2.60 -12.58
C SER A 231 -14.25 2.55 -12.33
N LEU A 232 -14.76 3.36 -11.41
CA LEU A 232 -16.19 3.51 -11.15
C LEU A 232 -16.93 4.08 -12.36
N SER A 233 -16.34 5.05 -13.07
CA SER A 233 -16.94 5.61 -14.29
C SER A 233 -16.92 4.60 -15.44
N ASN A 234 -15.89 3.76 -15.58
CA ASN A 234 -15.89 2.64 -16.53
C ASN A 234 -17.01 1.64 -16.20
N ILE A 235 -17.15 1.22 -14.93
CA ILE A 235 -18.21 0.32 -14.48
C ILE A 235 -19.59 0.94 -14.69
N ALA A 236 -19.76 2.22 -14.36
CA ALA A 236 -21.00 2.95 -14.56
C ALA A 236 -21.35 3.04 -16.06
N ALA A 237 -20.38 3.36 -16.91
CA ALA A 237 -20.54 3.38 -18.36
C ALA A 237 -20.90 1.99 -18.93
N GLU A 238 -20.25 0.92 -18.46
CA GLU A 238 -20.59 -0.46 -18.86
C GLU A 238 -22.02 -0.85 -18.45
N ARG A 239 -22.44 -0.50 -17.24
CA ARG A 239 -23.80 -0.74 -16.75
C ARG A 239 -24.82 0.05 -17.56
N ILE A 240 -24.60 1.35 -17.76
CA ILE A 240 -25.48 2.21 -18.57
C ILE A 240 -25.56 1.66 -20.01
N ALA A 241 -24.43 1.31 -20.63
CA ALA A 241 -24.41 0.71 -21.97
C ALA A 241 -25.20 -0.61 -22.04
N LYS A 242 -25.12 -1.45 -20.99
CA LYS A 242 -25.90 -2.68 -20.88
C LYS A 242 -27.40 -2.39 -20.80
N TYR A 243 -27.82 -1.43 -19.99
CA TYR A 243 -29.23 -1.04 -19.90
C TYR A 243 -29.75 -0.45 -21.22
N MET A 244 -28.96 0.39 -21.91
CA MET A 244 -29.32 0.94 -23.22
C MET A 244 -29.50 -0.16 -24.28
N ASN A 245 -28.67 -1.21 -24.26
CA ASN A 245 -28.78 -2.34 -25.19
C ASN A 245 -30.00 -3.23 -24.92
N ASN A 246 -30.47 -3.28 -23.67
CA ASN A 246 -31.63 -4.08 -23.28
C ASN A 246 -32.97 -3.36 -23.55
N GLY A 247 -32.95 -2.11 -23.99
CA GLY A 247 -34.17 -1.31 -24.22
C GLY A 247 -34.83 -0.76 -22.94
N ASP A 248 -34.24 -1.01 -21.77
CA ASP A 248 -34.84 -0.75 -20.45
C ASP A 248 -34.49 0.63 -19.86
N TYR A 249 -33.90 1.56 -20.62
CA TYR A 249 -33.24 2.73 -20.02
C TYR A 249 -33.84 4.09 -20.37
N ILE A 250 -34.39 4.76 -19.35
CA ILE A 250 -34.76 6.18 -19.33
C ILE A 250 -33.61 6.93 -18.63
N ILE A 251 -32.77 7.64 -19.40
CA ILE A 251 -31.47 8.16 -18.94
C ILE A 251 -31.58 9.34 -17.95
N SER A 252 -32.72 10.02 -17.88
CA SER A 252 -32.82 11.33 -17.24
C SER A 252 -32.39 11.34 -15.76
N LYS A 253 -32.96 10.48 -14.91
CA LYS A 253 -32.78 10.63 -13.45
C LYS A 253 -31.40 10.23 -12.89
N ALA A 254 -30.72 9.26 -13.49
CA ALA A 254 -29.43 8.78 -12.97
C ALA A 254 -28.28 9.72 -13.33
N VAL A 255 -28.32 10.27 -14.55
CA VAL A 255 -27.29 11.13 -15.10
C VAL A 255 -27.45 12.58 -14.63
N GLU A 256 -28.68 13.04 -14.37
CA GLU A 256 -28.96 14.34 -13.76
C GLU A 256 -28.26 14.52 -12.40
N ARG A 257 -28.09 13.44 -11.63
CA ARG A 257 -27.47 13.45 -10.29
C ARG A 257 -25.95 13.39 -10.30
N MET A 258 -25.33 13.16 -11.45
CA MET A 258 -23.87 13.11 -11.56
C MET A 258 -23.27 14.51 -11.68
N ASP A 259 -22.22 14.79 -10.91
CA ASP A 259 -21.40 15.99 -11.08
C ASP A 259 -20.79 16.05 -12.50
N ALA A 260 -20.47 17.26 -12.97
CA ALA A 260 -20.07 17.47 -14.36
C ALA A 260 -18.85 16.62 -14.76
N GLN A 261 -17.86 16.47 -13.86
CA GLN A 261 -16.62 15.74 -14.14
C GLN A 261 -16.88 14.23 -14.25
N SER A 262 -17.58 13.64 -13.28
CA SER A 262 -17.96 12.21 -13.34
C SER A 262 -18.80 11.91 -14.57
N CYS A 263 -19.67 12.85 -14.94
CA CYS A 263 -20.53 12.74 -16.12
C CYS A 263 -19.71 12.74 -17.42
N GLU A 264 -18.78 13.69 -17.59
CA GLU A 264 -17.88 13.75 -18.76
C GLU A 264 -17.05 12.47 -18.94
N VAL A 265 -16.50 11.91 -17.84
CA VAL A 265 -15.73 10.66 -17.90
C VAL A 265 -16.64 9.45 -18.24
N VAL A 266 -17.81 9.34 -17.61
CA VAL A 266 -18.79 8.28 -17.94
C VAL A 266 -19.27 8.39 -19.38
N PHE A 267 -19.52 9.60 -19.90
CA PHE A 267 -19.91 9.81 -21.30
C PHE A 267 -18.81 9.46 -22.27
N SER A 268 -17.58 9.89 -21.97
CA SER A 268 -16.39 9.49 -22.74
C SER A 268 -16.30 7.97 -22.83
N ASN A 269 -16.53 7.27 -21.73
CA ASN A 269 -16.53 5.81 -21.69
C ASN A 269 -17.75 5.19 -22.39
N LEU A 270 -18.94 5.80 -22.31
CA LEU A 270 -20.14 5.38 -23.04
C LEU A 270 -19.97 5.50 -24.55
N LEU A 271 -19.40 6.61 -25.03
CA LEU A 271 -19.08 6.82 -26.45
C LEU A 271 -18.03 5.81 -26.94
N LYS A 272 -17.10 5.40 -26.08
CA LYS A 272 -16.17 4.29 -26.36
C LYS A 272 -16.88 2.93 -26.43
N LEU A 273 -17.91 2.70 -25.63
CA LEU A 273 -18.56 1.39 -25.50
C LEU A 273 -19.70 1.18 -26.51
N ASN A 274 -20.50 2.20 -26.79
CA ASN A 274 -21.70 2.07 -27.61
C ASN A 274 -21.94 3.29 -28.54
N PRO A 275 -21.07 3.52 -29.54
CA PRO A 275 -21.22 4.65 -30.45
C PRO A 275 -22.51 4.60 -31.30
N SER A 276 -23.17 3.43 -31.42
CA SER A 276 -24.46 3.29 -32.12
C SER A 276 -25.62 4.01 -31.43
N GLN A 277 -25.51 4.26 -30.13
CA GLN A 277 -26.48 5.05 -29.37
C GLN A 277 -26.12 6.53 -29.35
N SER A 278 -25.32 7.01 -30.31
CA SER A 278 -24.87 8.41 -30.38
C SER A 278 -26.02 9.40 -30.34
N GLY A 279 -27.19 9.08 -30.91
CA GLY A 279 -28.38 9.93 -30.84
C GLY A 279 -28.92 10.09 -29.41
N VAL A 280 -28.94 9.01 -28.64
CA VAL A 280 -29.40 9.02 -27.25
C VAL A 280 -28.35 9.67 -26.34
N ILE A 281 -27.06 9.37 -26.55
CA ILE A 281 -25.96 10.03 -25.82
C ILE A 281 -25.96 11.54 -26.13
N ALA A 282 -26.18 11.93 -27.40
CA ALA A 282 -26.32 13.31 -27.83
C ALA A 282 -27.49 14.02 -27.15
N GLU A 283 -28.63 13.35 -26.98
CA GLU A 283 -29.80 13.92 -26.30
C GLU A 283 -29.53 14.20 -24.81
N VAL A 284 -28.67 13.40 -24.19
CA VAL A 284 -28.22 13.61 -22.81
C VAL A 284 -27.15 14.70 -22.72
N CYS A 285 -26.27 14.78 -23.72
CA CYS A 285 -25.29 15.86 -23.86
C CYS A 285 -25.95 17.20 -24.23
N LYS A 286 -27.12 17.20 -24.88
CA LYS A 286 -27.83 18.43 -25.31
C LYS A 286 -28.12 19.41 -24.18
N ASN A 287 -28.21 18.96 -22.94
CA ASN A 287 -28.49 19.82 -21.79
C ASN A 287 -27.24 20.21 -20.99
N ARG A 288 -26.01 19.87 -21.42
CA ARG A 288 -24.77 20.15 -20.69
C ARG A 288 -23.70 20.76 -21.59
N SER A 289 -22.87 21.63 -21.02
CA SER A 289 -21.73 22.26 -21.71
C SER A 289 -20.49 21.38 -21.53
N LEU A 290 -20.10 20.66 -22.58
CA LEU A 290 -18.90 19.82 -22.56
C LEU A 290 -17.63 20.68 -22.63
N HIS A 291 -16.61 20.34 -21.84
CA HIS A 291 -15.28 20.95 -21.93
C HIS A 291 -14.26 20.04 -22.61
N SER A 292 -14.48 18.73 -22.59
CA SER A 292 -13.62 17.71 -23.19
C SER A 292 -14.44 16.63 -23.88
N LEU A 293 -13.97 16.14 -25.03
CA LEU A 293 -14.60 15.05 -25.79
C LEU A 293 -13.55 14.03 -26.25
N ILE A 294 -13.80 12.75 -26.00
CA ILE A 294 -12.94 11.65 -26.45
C ILE A 294 -13.78 10.68 -27.29
N LEU A 295 -13.38 10.46 -28.54
CA LEU A 295 -14.05 9.54 -29.47
C LEU A 295 -13.34 8.17 -29.45
N GLY A 296 -14.08 7.13 -29.05
CA GLY A 296 -13.54 5.77 -28.88
C GLY A 296 -13.65 4.83 -30.09
N LYS A 297 -13.08 3.63 -29.92
CA LYS A 297 -13.20 2.52 -30.88
C LYS A 297 -14.62 1.97 -30.90
N LYS A 298 -15.07 1.48 -32.05
CA LYS A 298 -16.38 0.85 -32.19
C LYS A 298 -16.28 -0.65 -31.88
N LYS A 299 -16.89 -1.14 -30.79
CA LYS A 299 -17.07 -2.60 -30.58
C LYS A 299 -18.05 -3.14 -31.63
N LYS A 300 -17.53 -3.64 -32.77
CA LYS A 300 -18.06 -4.68 -33.68
C LYS A 300 -19.58 -4.79 -33.99
N ILE A 301 -20.41 -3.76 -33.81
CA ILE A 301 -21.84 -3.80 -34.15
C ILE A 301 -22.22 -2.64 -35.08
N LEU A 302 -21.89 -2.74 -36.37
CA LEU A 302 -22.82 -2.26 -37.39
C LEU A 302 -22.94 -3.36 -38.45
N LYS A 303 -24.11 -4.00 -38.45
CA LYS A 303 -24.57 -4.94 -39.47
C LYS A 303 -24.87 -4.24 -40.81
N TYR A 304 -24.63 -2.94 -40.93
CA TYR A 304 -24.94 -2.11 -42.10
C TYR A 304 -23.75 -1.20 -42.44
N GLY A 305 -23.16 -1.38 -43.62
CA GLY A 305 -21.84 -0.88 -44.04
C GLY A 305 -21.64 0.63 -44.24
N LYS A 306 -22.34 1.51 -43.51
CA LYS A 306 -22.03 2.96 -43.53
C LYS A 306 -20.93 3.27 -42.52
N LYS A 307 -19.73 3.60 -43.01
CA LYS A 307 -18.64 4.15 -42.20
C LYS A 307 -19.05 5.56 -41.75
N ILE A 308 -19.13 5.79 -40.44
CA ILE A 308 -19.45 7.10 -39.85
C ILE A 308 -18.21 8.01 -39.97
N ASP A 309 -18.42 9.26 -40.35
CA ASP A 309 -17.39 10.31 -40.44
C ASP A 309 -17.21 10.98 -39.07
N VAL A 310 -15.96 11.30 -38.69
CA VAL A 310 -15.65 11.95 -37.39
C VAL A 310 -16.41 13.26 -37.25
N VAL A 311 -16.46 14.07 -38.31
CA VAL A 311 -17.14 15.37 -38.32
C VAL A 311 -18.63 15.20 -38.02
N CYS A 312 -19.32 14.29 -38.72
CA CYS A 312 -20.73 14.00 -38.48
C CYS A 312 -20.99 13.50 -37.05
N LEU A 313 -20.06 12.69 -36.50
CA LEU A 313 -20.20 12.20 -35.13
C LEU A 313 -20.08 13.34 -34.11
N ILE A 314 -19.10 14.24 -34.28
CA ILE A 314 -18.95 15.42 -33.42
C ILE A 314 -20.20 16.28 -33.51
N ASP A 315 -20.65 16.62 -34.72
CA ASP A 315 -21.84 17.46 -34.97
C ASP A 315 -23.10 16.90 -34.30
N CYS A 316 -23.25 15.58 -34.29
CA CYS A 316 -24.34 14.90 -33.60
C CYS A 316 -24.24 15.02 -32.07
N ILE A 317 -23.04 15.07 -31.49
CA ILE A 317 -22.82 15.04 -30.04
C ILE A 317 -22.86 16.45 -29.42
N VAL A 318 -22.32 17.46 -30.12
CA VAL A 318 -22.10 18.80 -29.55
C VAL A 318 -23.31 19.71 -29.72
N ASN A 319 -23.84 20.23 -28.61
CA ASN A 319 -24.85 21.30 -28.60
C ASN A 319 -24.21 22.68 -28.76
N GLU A 320 -25.03 23.73 -28.90
CA GLU A 320 -24.58 25.12 -29.08
C GLU A 320 -23.62 25.57 -27.97
N ASN A 321 -23.91 25.24 -26.70
CA ASN A 321 -23.02 25.58 -25.59
C ASN A 321 -21.67 24.88 -25.72
N SER A 322 -21.66 23.56 -25.94
CA SER A 322 -20.44 22.75 -26.08
C SER A 322 -19.58 23.21 -27.25
N ARG A 323 -20.18 23.68 -28.36
CA ARG A 323 -19.43 24.27 -29.48
C ARG A 323 -18.56 25.45 -29.04
N THR A 324 -19.03 26.23 -28.07
CA THR A 324 -18.29 27.38 -27.53
C THR A 324 -17.39 27.04 -26.33
N THR A 325 -17.68 25.98 -25.57
CA THR A 325 -16.95 25.65 -24.33
C THR A 325 -15.94 24.53 -24.45
N LEU A 326 -16.02 23.69 -25.48
CA LEU A 326 -15.17 22.52 -25.64
C LEU A 326 -13.75 22.93 -25.99
N LYS A 327 -12.82 22.61 -25.08
CA LYS A 327 -11.40 22.96 -25.16
C LYS A 327 -10.50 21.78 -25.53
N SER A 328 -10.94 20.55 -25.28
CA SER A 328 -10.16 19.34 -25.52
C SER A 328 -10.90 18.33 -26.40
N LEU A 329 -10.24 17.87 -27.45
CA LEU A 329 -10.74 16.84 -28.37
C LEU A 329 -9.69 15.75 -28.56
N ASP A 330 -10.06 14.51 -28.28
CA ASP A 330 -9.24 13.33 -28.55
C ASP A 330 -9.96 12.39 -29.51
N ILE A 331 -9.37 12.20 -30.69
CA ILE A 331 -9.86 11.26 -31.69
C ILE A 331 -8.89 10.11 -31.96
N SER A 332 -7.84 9.95 -31.16
CA SER A 332 -6.80 8.92 -31.37
C SER A 332 -7.36 7.51 -31.48
N LYS A 333 -8.37 7.19 -30.66
CA LYS A 333 -9.00 5.86 -30.60
C LYS A 333 -10.16 5.69 -31.58
N SER A 334 -10.53 6.74 -32.32
CA SER A 334 -11.64 6.67 -33.26
C SER A 334 -11.30 5.76 -34.45
N GLU A 335 -12.25 4.94 -34.91
CA GLU A 335 -12.12 4.14 -36.14
C GLU A 335 -12.89 4.77 -37.33
N GLN A 336 -13.53 5.92 -37.08
CA GLN A 336 -14.29 6.68 -38.05
C GLN A 336 -13.36 7.29 -39.12
N ILE A 337 -13.91 7.50 -40.32
CA ILE A 337 -13.16 8.14 -41.42
C ILE A 337 -12.98 9.62 -41.11
N LEU A 338 -11.84 10.17 -41.49
CA LEU A 338 -11.63 11.61 -41.65
C LEU A 338 -11.79 11.96 -43.13
N ARG A 339 -12.89 12.62 -43.50
CA ARG A 339 -13.11 13.06 -44.89
C ARG A 339 -12.29 14.31 -45.20
N GLN A 340 -12.09 14.59 -46.49
CA GLN A 340 -11.38 15.79 -46.93
C GLN A 340 -11.99 17.08 -46.34
N GLY A 341 -11.13 18.01 -45.93
CA GLY A 341 -11.53 19.28 -45.31
C GLY A 341 -12.02 19.14 -43.87
N TRP A 342 -11.77 17.99 -43.21
CA TRP A 342 -12.16 17.80 -41.82
C TRP A 342 -11.56 18.84 -40.85
N PRO A 343 -10.30 19.35 -40.99
CA PRO A 343 -9.76 20.26 -39.99
C PRO A 343 -10.57 21.55 -39.90
N GLU A 344 -10.90 22.14 -41.05
CA GLU A 344 -11.71 23.36 -41.15
C GLU A 344 -13.11 23.14 -40.58
N LYS A 345 -13.75 22.02 -40.92
CA LYS A 345 -15.09 21.68 -40.39
C LYS A 345 -15.11 21.52 -38.88
N ILE A 346 -14.08 20.89 -38.30
CA ILE A 346 -13.97 20.76 -36.85
C ILE A 346 -13.71 22.12 -36.21
N ALA A 347 -12.86 22.97 -36.82
CA ALA A 347 -12.60 24.32 -36.31
C ALA A 347 -13.84 25.21 -36.33
N ASP A 348 -14.64 25.16 -37.41
CA ASP A 348 -15.91 25.87 -37.50
C ASP A 348 -16.89 25.44 -36.41
N MET A 349 -16.89 24.14 -36.06
CA MET A 349 -17.74 23.60 -34.99
C MET A 349 -17.22 23.89 -33.59
N LEU A 350 -15.89 23.89 -33.39
CA LEU A 350 -15.22 23.92 -32.09
C LEU A 350 -14.14 25.03 -32.05
N PRO A 351 -14.52 26.31 -32.16
CA PRO A 351 -13.57 27.42 -32.25
C PRO A 351 -12.72 27.63 -30.99
N SER A 352 -13.14 27.10 -29.83
CA SER A 352 -12.45 27.24 -28.54
C SER A 352 -11.42 26.13 -28.26
N LEU A 353 -11.12 25.28 -29.25
CA LEU A 353 -10.25 24.13 -29.06
C LEU A 353 -8.80 24.57 -28.77
N THR A 354 -8.24 24.03 -27.68
CA THR A 354 -6.86 24.31 -27.23
C THR A 354 -6.02 23.03 -27.09
N THR A 355 -6.66 21.88 -26.91
CA THR A 355 -6.02 20.56 -26.86
C THR A 355 -6.57 19.67 -27.96
N PHE A 356 -5.71 19.15 -28.83
CA PHE A 356 -6.11 18.23 -29.89
C PHE A 356 -5.20 17.00 -29.95
N ILE A 357 -5.79 15.83 -29.71
CA ILE A 357 -5.10 14.53 -29.74
C ILE A 357 -5.55 13.74 -30.98
N LEU A 358 -4.61 13.51 -31.89
CA LEU A 358 -4.79 12.87 -33.19
C LEU A 358 -3.96 11.60 -33.37
N SER A 359 -3.35 11.09 -32.28
CA SER A 359 -2.41 9.97 -32.35
C SER A 359 -2.98 8.78 -33.14
N GLY A 360 -2.19 8.22 -34.06
CA GLY A 360 -2.55 7.07 -34.89
C GLY A 360 -3.38 7.38 -36.14
N LYS A 361 -3.71 8.65 -36.40
CA LYS A 361 -4.40 9.08 -37.62
C LYS A 361 -3.39 9.39 -38.72
N LYS A 362 -3.43 8.67 -39.84
CA LYS A 362 -2.58 9.00 -41.00
C LYS A 362 -3.00 10.37 -41.54
N LEU A 363 -2.06 11.32 -41.55
CA LEU A 363 -2.24 12.66 -42.08
C LEU A 363 -1.37 12.85 -43.32
N THR A 364 -1.93 13.51 -44.32
CA THR A 364 -1.18 14.06 -45.45
C THR A 364 -0.58 15.42 -45.09
N GLU A 365 0.43 15.89 -45.83
CA GLU A 365 1.04 17.21 -45.62
C GLU A 365 0.02 18.36 -45.78
N ASN A 366 -0.91 18.21 -46.73
CA ASN A 366 -2.01 19.17 -46.91
C ASN A 366 -2.94 19.20 -45.70
N GLU A 367 -3.30 18.05 -45.14
CA GLU A 367 -4.12 17.99 -43.93
C GLU A 367 -3.42 18.59 -42.72
N MET A 368 -2.11 18.39 -42.59
CA MET A 368 -1.32 19.05 -41.54
C MET A 368 -1.31 20.56 -41.70
N THR A 369 -1.12 21.06 -42.92
CA THR A 369 -1.14 22.50 -43.22
C THR A 369 -2.50 23.11 -42.89
N LEU A 370 -3.58 22.43 -43.28
CA LEU A 370 -4.95 22.86 -42.95
C LEU A 370 -5.19 22.84 -41.44
N LEU A 371 -4.77 21.79 -40.75
CA LEU A 371 -4.90 21.70 -39.29
C LEU A 371 -4.24 22.88 -38.58
N ILE A 372 -2.99 23.18 -38.93
CA ILE A 372 -2.26 24.30 -38.32
C ILE A 372 -3.02 25.61 -38.54
N LYS A 373 -3.52 25.84 -39.76
CA LYS A 373 -4.27 27.06 -40.11
C LYS A 373 -5.62 27.13 -39.39
N SER A 374 -6.30 25.99 -39.22
CA SER A 374 -7.64 25.91 -38.65
C SER A 374 -7.65 26.07 -37.12
N PHE A 375 -6.56 25.73 -36.42
CA PHE A 375 -6.51 25.78 -34.96
C PHE A 375 -5.32 26.61 -34.41
N PRO A 376 -5.29 27.94 -34.65
CA PRO A 376 -4.16 28.80 -34.27
C PRO A 376 -3.95 28.95 -32.75
N ASN A 377 -4.94 28.60 -31.94
CA ASN A 377 -4.93 28.75 -30.48
C ASN A 377 -4.59 27.46 -29.71
N LEU A 378 -4.12 26.41 -30.40
CA LEU A 378 -3.70 25.18 -29.73
C LEU A 378 -2.54 25.43 -28.76
N SER A 379 -2.71 24.95 -27.52
CA SER A 379 -1.67 24.87 -26.50
C SER A 379 -1.13 23.46 -26.33
N CYS A 380 -1.90 22.43 -26.70
CA CYS A 380 -1.50 21.03 -26.66
C CYS A 380 -1.89 20.31 -27.97
N LEU A 381 -0.91 19.68 -28.61
CA LEU A 381 -1.10 18.93 -29.85
C LEU A 381 -0.38 17.58 -29.78
N ASP A 382 -1.11 16.50 -30.07
CA ASP A 382 -0.52 15.16 -30.22
C ASP A 382 -0.76 14.63 -31.64
N ILE A 383 0.33 14.56 -32.40
CA ILE A 383 0.40 14.06 -33.78
C ILE A 383 1.22 12.77 -33.87
N SER A 384 1.35 12.03 -32.77
CA SER A 384 2.07 10.76 -32.74
C SER A 384 1.50 9.77 -33.76
N ASP A 385 2.34 8.96 -34.39
CA ASP A 385 1.89 7.92 -35.34
C ASP A 385 1.08 8.44 -36.56
N THR A 386 1.22 9.73 -36.93
CA THR A 386 0.47 10.32 -38.05
C THR A 386 1.13 10.18 -39.43
N ASN A 387 2.36 9.64 -39.47
CA ASN A 387 3.21 9.49 -40.67
C ASN A 387 3.65 10.82 -41.33
N ILE A 388 3.50 11.94 -40.64
CA ILE A 388 4.04 13.23 -41.08
C ILE A 388 5.57 13.15 -41.22
N LYS A 389 6.09 13.76 -42.30
CA LYS A 389 7.51 13.71 -42.68
C LYS A 389 8.24 15.05 -42.55
N ASN A 390 7.51 16.15 -42.37
CA ASN A 390 8.05 17.48 -42.14
C ASN A 390 7.11 18.28 -41.23
N LEU A 391 7.66 19.21 -40.46
CA LEU A 391 6.90 20.04 -39.51
C LEU A 391 6.65 21.46 -40.06
N ASN A 392 6.66 21.65 -41.38
CA ASN A 392 6.51 22.97 -41.96
C ASN A 392 5.20 23.64 -41.54
N GLY A 393 5.31 24.89 -41.08
CA GLY A 393 4.20 25.70 -40.62
C GLY A 393 3.85 25.51 -39.14
N ILE A 394 4.43 24.52 -38.44
CA ILE A 394 4.09 24.27 -37.03
C ILE A 394 4.34 25.51 -36.16
N SER A 395 5.31 26.35 -36.53
CA SER A 395 5.62 27.60 -35.83
C SER A 395 4.46 28.59 -35.76
N ASN A 396 3.45 28.44 -36.62
CA ASN A 396 2.25 29.28 -36.61
C ASN A 396 1.35 29.01 -35.39
N LEU A 397 1.54 27.88 -34.69
CA LEU A 397 0.88 27.59 -33.42
C LEU A 397 1.60 28.31 -32.28
N THR A 398 1.48 29.65 -32.25
CA THR A 398 2.24 30.52 -31.34
C THR A 398 1.95 30.29 -29.85
N HIS A 399 0.82 29.67 -29.53
CA HIS A 399 0.39 29.31 -28.17
C HIS A 399 0.80 27.89 -27.75
N LEU A 400 1.44 27.12 -28.63
CA LEU A 400 1.74 25.71 -28.38
C LEU A 400 2.77 25.56 -27.25
N GLN A 401 2.39 24.79 -26.22
CA GLN A 401 3.19 24.51 -25.03
C GLN A 401 3.58 23.04 -24.94
N VAL A 402 2.70 22.15 -25.40
CA VAL A 402 2.87 20.69 -25.34
C VAL A 402 2.76 20.14 -26.76
N LEU A 403 3.82 19.50 -27.24
CA LEU A 403 3.82 18.78 -28.51
C LEU A 403 4.24 17.33 -28.30
N SER A 404 3.40 16.40 -28.74
CA SER A 404 3.74 14.99 -28.87
C SER A 404 3.83 14.59 -30.33
N MET A 405 5.00 14.08 -30.72
CA MET A 405 5.32 13.61 -32.06
C MET A 405 6.00 12.23 -32.02
N ARG A 406 5.57 11.40 -31.07
CA ARG A 406 6.07 10.04 -30.85
C ARG A 406 5.91 9.19 -32.12
N ASN A 407 6.89 8.31 -32.36
CA ASN A 407 6.96 7.43 -33.53
C ASN A 407 6.99 8.15 -34.90
N LEU A 408 7.27 9.46 -34.96
CA LEU A 408 7.55 10.13 -36.22
C LEU A 408 9.01 9.94 -36.64
N HIS A 409 9.24 9.84 -37.94
CA HIS A 409 10.56 9.66 -38.52
C HIS A 409 10.80 10.71 -39.60
N PHE A 410 11.89 11.44 -39.42
CA PHE A 410 12.35 12.52 -40.29
C PHE A 410 13.63 12.09 -40.99
N ASN A 411 13.82 12.50 -42.25
CA ASN A 411 14.99 12.10 -43.02
C ASN A 411 16.19 12.96 -42.65
N THR A 412 15.96 14.24 -42.39
CA THR A 412 16.99 15.24 -42.10
C THR A 412 16.55 16.15 -40.95
N TRP A 413 17.51 16.87 -40.35
CA TRP A 413 17.20 17.91 -39.36
C TRP A 413 16.38 19.07 -39.95
N PHE A 414 16.46 19.30 -41.27
CA PHE A 414 15.71 20.35 -41.95
C PHE A 414 14.19 20.13 -41.86
N ASP A 415 13.77 18.87 -41.86
CA ASP A 415 12.35 18.48 -41.74
C ASP A 415 11.74 18.86 -40.38
N MET A 416 12.58 19.11 -39.36
CA MET A 416 12.18 19.57 -38.02
C MET A 416 12.45 21.06 -37.79
N MET A 417 13.04 21.78 -38.75
CA MET A 417 13.62 23.12 -38.50
C MET A 417 12.61 24.13 -37.94
N ASP A 418 11.35 24.01 -38.34
CA ASP A 418 10.30 24.92 -37.92
C ASP A 418 9.84 24.71 -36.47
N LEU A 419 10.12 23.54 -35.89
CA LEU A 419 9.90 23.24 -34.46
C LEU A 419 10.62 24.24 -33.56
N PHE A 420 11.84 24.65 -33.95
CA PHE A 420 12.70 25.54 -33.16
C PHE A 420 12.20 26.99 -33.12
N ASN A 421 11.15 27.32 -33.88
CA ASN A 421 10.52 28.63 -33.87
C ASN A 421 9.36 28.73 -32.83
N LEU A 422 9.01 27.63 -32.15
CA LEU A 422 7.95 27.59 -31.12
C LEU A 422 8.43 28.17 -29.78
N LYS A 423 8.20 29.46 -29.57
CA LYS A 423 8.69 30.22 -28.40
C LYS A 423 8.07 29.83 -27.05
N ASN A 424 6.94 29.14 -27.05
CA ASN A 424 6.20 28.78 -25.85
C ASN A 424 6.23 27.28 -25.54
N LEU A 425 6.94 26.49 -26.35
CA LEU A 425 7.01 25.04 -26.16
C LEU A 425 7.81 24.70 -24.90
N THR A 426 7.15 24.05 -23.94
CA THR A 426 7.74 23.64 -22.66
C THR A 426 7.86 22.12 -22.53
N PHE A 427 7.01 21.36 -23.23
CA PHE A 427 7.05 19.91 -23.29
C PHE A 427 7.14 19.43 -24.74
N LEU A 428 8.11 18.57 -25.01
CA LEU A 428 8.28 17.92 -26.30
C LEU A 428 8.44 16.41 -26.11
N ASP A 429 7.65 15.62 -26.83
CA ASP A 429 7.80 14.17 -26.89
C ASP A 429 8.18 13.71 -28.30
N VAL A 430 9.39 13.16 -28.40
CA VAL A 430 10.00 12.61 -29.63
C VAL A 430 10.27 11.10 -29.49
N SER A 431 9.66 10.45 -28.50
CA SER A 431 9.92 9.07 -28.14
C SER A 431 9.50 8.08 -29.23
N HIS A 432 9.92 6.82 -29.06
CA HIS A 432 9.48 5.69 -29.86
C HIS A 432 9.00 4.54 -28.97
N ASP A 433 8.05 3.75 -29.46
CA ASP A 433 7.58 2.54 -28.75
C ASP A 433 8.66 1.45 -28.70
N HIS A 434 9.52 1.40 -29.72
CA HIS A 434 10.63 0.45 -29.84
C HIS A 434 11.90 1.15 -30.33
N TYR A 435 13.04 0.82 -29.70
CA TYR A 435 14.33 1.29 -30.19
C TYR A 435 14.73 0.53 -31.45
N ASN A 436 15.25 1.26 -32.43
CA ASN A 436 15.83 0.74 -33.65
C ASN A 436 17.12 1.52 -33.92
N THR A 437 18.21 0.83 -34.25
CA THR A 437 19.52 1.43 -34.52
C THR A 437 19.52 2.42 -35.69
N GLY A 438 18.49 2.41 -36.54
CA GLY A 438 18.29 3.40 -37.60
C GLY A 438 17.63 4.71 -37.14
N ILE A 439 17.14 4.80 -35.90
CA ILE A 439 16.56 6.03 -35.34
C ILE A 439 17.70 7.00 -35.03
N LYS A 440 17.65 8.19 -35.63
CA LYS A 440 18.62 9.29 -35.44
C LYS A 440 17.96 10.56 -34.92
N THR A 441 16.86 10.42 -34.19
CA THR A 441 16.00 11.52 -33.77
C THR A 441 16.77 12.56 -32.96
N MET A 442 17.61 12.14 -32.01
CA MET A 442 18.39 13.05 -31.17
C MET A 442 19.56 13.65 -31.93
N GLN A 443 20.26 12.88 -32.78
CA GLN A 443 21.27 13.43 -33.70
C GLN A 443 20.68 14.52 -34.60
N GLN A 444 19.48 14.31 -35.14
CA GLN A 444 18.79 15.29 -36.00
C GLN A 444 18.32 16.50 -35.20
N PHE A 445 17.74 16.29 -34.01
CA PHE A 445 17.24 17.36 -33.14
C PHE A 445 18.37 18.30 -32.70
N ILE A 446 19.52 17.76 -32.30
CA ILE A 446 20.67 18.56 -31.85
C ILE A 446 21.45 19.11 -33.05
N GLY A 447 21.54 18.35 -34.15
CA GLY A 447 22.38 18.65 -35.31
C GLY A 447 22.01 19.92 -36.09
N CYS A 448 20.83 20.51 -35.86
CA CYS A 448 20.45 21.78 -36.49
C CYS A 448 21.15 23.01 -35.86
N GLY A 449 21.77 22.86 -34.68
CA GLY A 449 22.42 23.95 -33.94
C GLY A 449 21.46 25.01 -33.38
N LYS A 450 20.16 24.73 -33.35
CA LYS A 450 19.13 25.60 -32.76
C LYS A 450 18.62 25.05 -31.42
N SER A 451 18.04 25.94 -30.64
CA SER A 451 17.50 25.64 -29.30
C SER A 451 16.05 26.09 -29.17
N ILE A 452 15.25 25.34 -28.40
CA ILE A 452 13.91 25.75 -27.97
C ILE A 452 14.04 26.40 -26.59
N GLU A 453 13.98 27.73 -26.54
CA GLU A 453 14.34 28.53 -25.35
C GLU A 453 13.61 28.08 -24.07
N LYS A 454 12.31 27.80 -24.14
CA LYS A 454 11.48 27.45 -22.95
C LYS A 454 11.32 25.95 -22.72
N LEU A 455 12.02 25.10 -23.47
CA LEU A 455 11.86 23.66 -23.34
C LEU A 455 12.31 23.18 -21.95
N ALA A 456 11.37 22.69 -21.16
CA ALA A 456 11.58 22.28 -19.78
C ALA A 456 11.55 20.75 -19.59
N PHE A 457 10.80 20.04 -20.45
CA PHE A 457 10.72 18.58 -20.42
C PHE A 457 10.77 17.99 -21.83
N LEU A 458 11.76 17.12 -22.05
CA LEU A 458 11.91 16.31 -23.27
C LEU A 458 11.67 14.81 -22.98
N ASP A 459 10.72 14.19 -23.70
CA ASP A 459 10.62 12.73 -23.77
C ASP A 459 11.31 12.17 -25.01
N CYS A 460 12.44 11.51 -24.78
CA CYS A 460 13.26 10.89 -25.81
C CYS A 460 13.42 9.37 -25.58
N THR A 461 12.43 8.74 -24.96
CA THR A 461 12.41 7.29 -24.74
C THR A 461 12.59 6.52 -26.05
N SER A 462 13.42 5.48 -26.05
CA SER A 462 13.77 4.64 -27.21
C SER A 462 14.39 5.40 -28.40
N THR A 463 15.17 6.45 -28.14
CA THR A 463 15.94 7.18 -29.17
C THR A 463 17.43 6.85 -29.11
N ASP A 464 18.23 7.48 -29.96
CA ASP A 464 19.69 7.39 -30.05
C ASP A 464 20.46 8.20 -28.99
N LEU A 465 19.79 8.70 -27.95
CA LEU A 465 20.43 9.48 -26.88
C LEU A 465 21.57 8.68 -26.21
N ASN A 466 22.76 9.27 -26.27
CA ASN A 466 23.99 8.81 -25.62
C ASN A 466 24.62 9.96 -24.83
N ASP A 467 25.68 9.70 -24.06
CA ASP A 467 26.28 10.71 -23.17
C ASP A 467 26.78 11.96 -23.93
N ASN A 468 27.34 11.79 -25.14
CA ASN A 468 27.80 12.91 -25.97
C ASN A 468 26.63 13.81 -26.42
N LEU A 469 25.55 13.19 -26.92
CA LEU A 469 24.34 13.91 -27.33
C LEU A 469 23.65 14.57 -26.14
N LEU A 470 23.65 13.92 -24.98
CA LEU A 470 23.09 14.49 -23.77
C LEU A 470 23.86 15.75 -23.34
N ASN A 471 25.19 15.72 -23.38
CA ASN A 471 26.00 16.91 -23.06
C ASN A 471 25.70 18.06 -24.04
N SER A 472 25.66 17.79 -25.35
CA SER A 472 25.28 18.80 -26.35
C SER A 472 23.85 19.30 -26.17
N LEU A 473 22.93 18.44 -25.72
CA LEU A 473 21.56 18.83 -25.40
C LEU A 473 21.51 19.79 -24.20
N MET A 474 22.26 19.50 -23.13
CA MET A 474 22.33 20.35 -21.95
C MET A 474 22.97 21.71 -22.26
N GLU A 475 24.00 21.75 -23.11
CA GLU A 475 24.63 23.00 -23.56
C GLU A 475 23.67 23.85 -24.41
N SER A 476 22.89 23.23 -25.29
CA SER A 476 21.96 23.93 -26.18
C SER A 476 20.63 24.32 -25.52
N HIS A 477 20.20 23.64 -24.46
CA HIS A 477 18.90 23.83 -23.81
C HIS A 477 19.05 24.05 -22.29
N PRO A 478 19.54 25.22 -21.85
CA PRO A 478 19.83 25.48 -20.43
C PRO A 478 18.59 25.49 -19.52
N ASN A 479 17.38 25.62 -20.07
CA ASN A 479 16.12 25.57 -19.31
C ASN A 479 15.54 24.14 -19.18
N LEU A 480 16.20 23.13 -19.74
CA LEU A 480 15.75 21.74 -19.66
C LEU A 480 15.90 21.23 -18.23
N GLN A 481 14.77 20.97 -17.57
CA GLN A 481 14.72 20.52 -16.17
C GLN A 481 14.51 19.01 -16.04
N LYS A 482 13.89 18.39 -17.06
CA LYS A 482 13.48 16.99 -17.01
C LYS A 482 13.69 16.29 -18.35
N ILE A 483 14.15 15.04 -18.29
CA ILE A 483 14.27 14.18 -19.46
C ILE A 483 13.81 12.76 -19.15
N THR A 484 13.13 12.09 -20.08
CA THR A 484 12.89 10.63 -20.03
C THR A 484 13.80 9.94 -21.02
N ALA A 485 14.62 9.01 -20.51
CA ALA A 485 15.64 8.32 -21.29
C ALA A 485 15.57 6.80 -21.06
N LEU A 486 14.39 6.22 -21.22
CA LEU A 486 14.26 4.76 -21.17
C LEU A 486 14.71 4.16 -22.50
N ASN A 487 15.30 2.98 -22.46
CA ASN A 487 15.71 2.26 -23.67
C ASN A 487 16.64 3.09 -24.58
N CYS A 488 17.48 3.92 -23.95
CA CYS A 488 18.54 4.74 -24.55
C CYS A 488 19.88 4.33 -23.92
N LEU A 489 21.01 4.78 -24.46
CA LEU A 489 22.33 4.44 -23.91
C LEU A 489 22.54 5.06 -22.51
N VAL A 490 21.88 6.17 -22.20
CA VAL A 490 21.96 6.87 -20.90
C VAL A 490 20.94 6.40 -19.85
N GLN A 491 20.22 5.29 -20.10
CA GLN A 491 19.10 4.85 -19.24
C GLN A 491 19.48 4.46 -17.80
N TYR A 492 20.78 4.39 -17.49
CA TYR A 492 21.32 4.11 -16.16
C TYR A 492 22.24 5.22 -15.62
N SER A 493 22.40 6.32 -16.37
CA SER A 493 23.32 7.41 -16.02
C SER A 493 22.74 8.27 -14.89
N LYS A 494 23.58 8.67 -13.93
CA LYS A 494 23.27 9.73 -12.96
C LYS A 494 23.73 11.06 -13.53
N ILE A 495 22.80 11.98 -13.72
CA ILE A 495 23.10 13.32 -14.24
C ILE A 495 22.74 14.31 -13.14
N PRO A 496 23.74 14.90 -12.46
CA PRO A 496 23.50 16.00 -11.54
C PRO A 496 22.74 17.12 -12.25
N GLU A 497 21.90 17.87 -11.54
CA GLU A 497 21.12 19.03 -12.03
C GLU A 497 19.89 18.72 -12.89
N LEU A 498 19.82 17.55 -13.53
CA LEU A 498 18.69 17.17 -14.40
C LEU A 498 17.79 16.11 -13.74
N GLN A 499 16.48 16.33 -13.73
CA GLN A 499 15.55 15.28 -13.34
C GLN A 499 15.44 14.24 -14.46
N VAL A 500 16.19 13.15 -14.31
CA VAL A 500 16.16 12.06 -15.29
C VAL A 500 15.17 10.98 -14.84
N LEU A 501 14.14 10.78 -15.64
CA LEU A 501 13.29 9.61 -15.57
C LEU A 501 13.96 8.49 -16.36
N ASN A 502 14.67 7.64 -15.63
CA ASN A 502 15.43 6.51 -16.15
C ASN A 502 15.21 5.27 -15.29
N MET A 503 16.13 4.31 -15.41
CA MET A 503 16.06 2.99 -14.79
C MET A 503 17.26 2.69 -13.87
N GLU A 504 17.93 3.73 -13.38
CA GLU A 504 19.16 3.62 -12.57
C GLU A 504 18.92 2.91 -11.23
N SER A 505 17.99 3.40 -10.41
CA SER A 505 17.67 2.90 -9.06
C SER A 505 16.18 2.59 -8.90
N ILE A 506 15.79 1.95 -7.78
CA ILE A 506 14.39 1.65 -7.48
C ILE A 506 13.57 2.94 -7.48
N GLY A 507 14.09 3.99 -6.82
CA GLY A 507 13.44 5.30 -6.75
C GLY A 507 13.24 5.96 -8.11
N SER A 508 14.26 5.96 -8.99
CA SER A 508 14.11 6.55 -10.34
C SER A 508 13.19 5.71 -11.23
N SER A 509 13.25 4.39 -11.10
CA SER A 509 12.39 3.46 -11.83
C SER A 509 10.93 3.55 -11.41
N LEU A 510 10.62 3.80 -10.13
CA LEU A 510 9.26 4.07 -9.65
C LEU A 510 8.71 5.41 -10.16
N LYS A 511 9.57 6.44 -10.29
CA LYS A 511 9.19 7.72 -10.92
C LYS A 511 8.88 7.53 -12.41
N SER A 512 9.72 6.78 -13.12
CA SER A 512 9.50 6.40 -14.52
C SER A 512 8.22 5.58 -14.70
N LEU A 513 8.00 4.58 -13.84
CA LEU A 513 6.79 3.75 -13.83
C LEU A 513 5.55 4.62 -13.67
N SER A 514 5.54 5.53 -12.70
CA SER A 514 4.41 6.46 -12.47
C SER A 514 4.11 7.30 -13.71
N TYR A 515 5.15 7.81 -14.37
CA TYR A 515 5.01 8.59 -15.59
C TYR A 515 4.38 7.76 -16.73
N PHE A 516 4.92 6.58 -17.03
CA PHE A 516 4.41 5.75 -18.13
C PHE A 516 3.05 5.11 -17.85
N THR A 517 2.72 4.86 -16.57
CA THR A 517 1.38 4.45 -16.14
C THR A 517 0.37 5.56 -16.42
N SER A 518 0.70 6.82 -16.10
CA SER A 518 -0.18 7.96 -16.37
C SER A 518 -0.43 8.16 -17.88
N LEU A 519 0.57 7.90 -18.71
CA LEU A 519 0.48 7.94 -20.18
C LEU A 519 -0.15 6.69 -20.80
N LYS A 520 -0.47 5.67 -19.99
CA LYS A 520 -1.01 4.37 -20.44
C LYS A 520 -0.11 3.66 -21.47
N ARG A 521 1.23 3.79 -21.33
CA ARG A 521 2.24 3.19 -22.23
C ARG A 521 2.65 1.80 -21.77
N GLU A 522 1.86 0.81 -22.13
CA GLU A 522 2.00 -0.60 -21.70
C GLU A 522 3.44 -1.16 -21.82
N ALA A 523 4.12 -0.95 -22.96
CA ALA A 523 5.47 -1.48 -23.17
C ALA A 523 6.53 -0.85 -22.25
N SER A 524 6.41 0.46 -21.98
CA SER A 524 7.33 1.17 -21.09
C SER A 524 7.07 0.83 -19.63
N VAL A 525 5.79 0.65 -19.25
CA VAL A 525 5.39 0.16 -17.92
C VAL A 525 5.99 -1.22 -17.67
N LEU A 526 5.85 -2.17 -18.61
CA LEU A 526 6.43 -3.50 -18.47
C LEU A 526 7.94 -3.44 -18.25
N ARG A 527 8.66 -2.63 -19.05
CA ARG A 527 10.12 -2.47 -18.91
C ARG A 527 10.52 -1.89 -17.55
N CYS A 528 9.76 -0.92 -17.03
CA CYS A 528 9.99 -0.39 -15.69
C CYS A 528 9.81 -1.47 -14.62
N LEU A 529 8.74 -2.28 -14.71
CA LEU A 529 8.49 -3.37 -13.75
C LEU A 529 9.59 -4.42 -13.78
N THR A 530 10.04 -4.85 -14.96
CA THR A 530 11.15 -5.80 -15.08
C THR A 530 12.45 -5.26 -14.48
N ARG A 531 12.72 -3.96 -14.63
CA ARG A 531 13.86 -3.33 -13.95
C ARG A 531 13.67 -3.26 -12.44
N ILE A 532 12.48 -2.88 -11.96
CA ILE A 532 12.17 -2.80 -10.53
C ILE A 532 12.35 -4.17 -9.89
N LEU A 533 11.84 -5.24 -10.51
CA LEU A 533 12.02 -6.61 -10.03
C LEU A 533 13.51 -6.98 -9.89
N PHE A 534 14.31 -6.67 -10.91
CA PHE A 534 15.75 -6.90 -10.87
C PHE A 534 16.43 -6.12 -9.74
N LEU A 535 16.07 -4.86 -9.55
CA LEU A 535 16.62 -4.01 -8.51
C LEU A 535 16.17 -4.41 -7.10
N LEU A 536 14.93 -4.87 -6.93
CA LEU A 536 14.41 -5.43 -5.68
C LEU A 536 15.24 -6.64 -5.25
N ARG A 537 15.51 -7.57 -6.18
CA ARG A 537 16.37 -8.74 -5.92
C ARG A 537 17.76 -8.32 -5.45
N GLN A 538 18.39 -7.37 -6.14
CA GLN A 538 19.70 -6.84 -5.71
C GLN A 538 19.65 -6.17 -4.34
N ALA A 539 18.61 -5.39 -4.07
CA ALA A 539 18.44 -4.73 -2.78
C ALA A 539 18.25 -5.74 -1.66
N HIS A 540 17.49 -6.82 -1.89
CA HIS A 540 17.32 -7.89 -0.91
C HIS A 540 18.60 -8.69 -0.67
N GLU A 541 19.33 -9.06 -1.74
CA GLU A 541 20.62 -9.75 -1.63
C GLU A 541 21.65 -8.93 -0.84
N ARG A 542 21.61 -7.61 -0.95
CA ARG A 542 22.55 -6.68 -0.29
C ARG A 542 22.02 -6.09 1.02
N ASN A 543 20.81 -6.45 1.45
CA ASN A 543 20.10 -5.82 2.56
C ASN A 543 20.00 -4.28 2.46
N GLU A 544 19.89 -3.74 1.24
CA GLU A 544 19.69 -2.31 1.00
C GLU A 544 18.26 -1.89 1.38
N GLU A 545 18.14 -0.72 2.02
CA GLU A 545 16.84 -0.11 2.33
C GLU A 545 16.25 0.59 1.11
N TYR A 546 14.93 0.51 0.97
CA TYR A 546 14.16 1.21 -0.07
C TYR A 546 12.77 1.56 0.45
N ASP A 547 12.07 2.47 -0.23
CA ASP A 547 10.69 2.85 0.09
C ASP A 547 9.72 1.70 -0.23
N LEU A 548 9.53 0.81 0.76
CA LEU A 548 8.69 -0.38 0.67
C LEU A 548 7.24 -0.02 0.32
N ILE A 549 6.64 0.91 1.08
CA ILE A 549 5.23 1.29 0.95
C ILE A 549 5.02 1.98 -0.39
N GLY A 550 5.87 2.95 -0.75
CA GLY A 550 5.78 3.63 -2.03
C GLY A 550 5.94 2.69 -3.22
N CYS A 551 6.83 1.69 -3.12
CA CYS A 551 6.99 0.65 -4.14
C CYS A 551 5.71 -0.18 -4.30
N MET A 552 5.18 -0.73 -3.20
CA MET A 552 3.96 -1.54 -3.22
C MET A 552 2.76 -0.77 -3.77
N MET A 553 2.55 0.47 -3.31
CA MET A 553 1.46 1.32 -3.79
C MET A 553 1.54 1.57 -5.30
N LYS A 554 2.74 1.82 -5.83
CA LYS A 554 2.93 2.03 -7.27
C LYS A 554 2.70 0.78 -8.10
N ILE A 555 3.06 -0.40 -7.58
CA ILE A 555 2.76 -1.67 -8.25
C ILE A 555 1.25 -1.93 -8.27
N ILE A 556 0.55 -1.66 -7.16
CA ILE A 556 -0.91 -1.79 -7.06
C ILE A 556 -1.62 -0.81 -8.01
N GLU A 557 -1.18 0.45 -8.07
CA GLU A 557 -1.68 1.48 -9.01
C GLU A 557 -1.60 1.00 -10.48
N VAL A 558 -0.52 0.28 -10.83
CA VAL A 558 -0.35 -0.30 -12.17
C VAL A 558 -1.35 -1.43 -12.43
N ILE A 559 -1.57 -2.32 -11.46
CA ILE A 559 -2.56 -3.41 -11.57
C ILE A 559 -3.96 -2.85 -11.81
N GLU A 560 -4.31 -1.77 -11.10
CA GLU A 560 -5.59 -1.08 -11.27
C GLU A 560 -5.71 -0.37 -12.63
N THR A 561 -4.61 0.23 -13.12
CA THR A 561 -4.58 0.94 -14.40
C THR A 561 -4.65 0.00 -15.60
N PHE A 562 -4.02 -1.18 -15.51
CA PHE A 562 -3.95 -2.17 -16.57
C PHE A 562 -4.58 -3.51 -16.11
N PRO A 563 -5.91 -3.55 -15.92
CA PRO A 563 -6.56 -4.77 -15.47
C PRO A 563 -6.34 -5.88 -16.51
N SER A 564 -6.01 -7.07 -16.02
CA SER A 564 -5.82 -8.27 -16.85
C SER A 564 -7.15 -8.67 -17.49
N THR A 565 -7.32 -8.46 -18.79
CA THR A 565 -8.56 -8.76 -19.53
C THR A 565 -8.57 -10.10 -20.26
N SER A 566 -7.41 -10.66 -20.63
CA SER A 566 -7.27 -11.98 -21.25
C SER A 566 -5.80 -12.44 -21.28
N ALA A 567 -5.56 -13.75 -21.33
CA ALA A 567 -4.24 -14.37 -21.16
C ALA A 567 -3.20 -14.11 -22.29
N ASN A 568 -3.50 -13.31 -23.32
CA ASN A 568 -2.63 -13.16 -24.51
C ASN A 568 -2.41 -11.70 -24.92
N ASN A 569 -2.40 -10.77 -23.97
CA ASN A 569 -2.12 -9.36 -24.25
C ASN A 569 -1.01 -8.82 -23.34
N LEU A 570 -0.41 -7.71 -23.75
CA LEU A 570 0.67 -7.05 -23.02
C LEU A 570 0.28 -6.69 -21.57
N ARG A 571 -1.02 -6.44 -21.32
CA ARG A 571 -1.55 -6.20 -19.97
C ARG A 571 -1.44 -7.41 -19.06
N TYR A 572 -1.58 -8.61 -19.61
CA TYR A 572 -1.34 -9.83 -18.85
C TYR A 572 0.13 -9.94 -18.44
N SER A 573 1.07 -9.63 -19.34
CA SER A 573 2.50 -9.56 -19.00
C SER A 573 2.80 -8.50 -17.93
N ILE A 574 2.17 -7.32 -18.00
CA ILE A 574 2.26 -6.28 -16.96
C ILE A 574 1.75 -6.82 -15.63
N TYR A 575 0.58 -7.45 -15.61
CA TYR A 575 -0.01 -8.02 -14.40
C TYR A 575 0.88 -9.10 -13.78
N MET A 576 1.42 -10.00 -14.60
CA MET A 576 2.40 -11.02 -14.17
C MET A 576 3.62 -10.37 -13.52
N GLU A 577 4.17 -9.34 -14.14
CA GLU A 577 5.38 -8.68 -13.63
C GLU A 577 5.12 -7.89 -12.34
N CYS A 578 3.93 -7.30 -12.20
CA CYS A 578 3.48 -6.72 -10.94
C CYS A 578 3.39 -7.79 -9.84
N VAL A 579 2.82 -8.96 -10.13
CA VAL A 579 2.74 -10.07 -9.17
C VAL A 579 4.14 -10.54 -8.79
N ASN A 580 5.05 -10.70 -9.74
CA ASN A 580 6.45 -11.05 -9.47
C ASN A 580 7.12 -10.04 -8.52
N CYS A 581 6.92 -8.73 -8.72
CA CYS A 581 7.43 -7.70 -7.83
C CYS A 581 6.84 -7.83 -6.42
N LEU A 582 5.53 -8.02 -6.29
CA LEU A 582 4.87 -8.19 -4.99
C LEU A 582 5.32 -9.48 -4.29
N THR A 583 5.55 -10.57 -5.04
CA THR A 583 6.07 -11.83 -4.53
C THR A 583 7.49 -11.66 -3.99
N GLU A 584 8.36 -10.96 -4.73
CA GLU A 584 9.72 -10.63 -4.30
C GLU A 584 9.71 -9.81 -3.00
N ILE A 585 8.87 -8.78 -2.93
CA ILE A 585 8.71 -7.95 -1.72
C ILE A 585 8.17 -8.77 -0.56
N SER A 586 7.16 -9.61 -0.80
CA SER A 586 6.53 -10.43 0.24
C SER A 586 7.47 -11.51 0.79
N GLY A 587 8.32 -12.08 -0.06
CA GLY A 587 9.32 -13.06 0.34
C GLY A 587 10.34 -12.50 1.33
N ASN A 588 10.70 -11.21 1.20
CA ASN A 588 11.82 -10.60 1.92
C ASN A 588 11.41 -9.58 3.00
N LYS A 589 10.25 -8.91 2.86
CA LYS A 589 9.84 -7.77 3.69
C LYS A 589 8.42 -7.90 4.28
N SER A 590 7.77 -9.07 4.18
CA SER A 590 6.41 -9.30 4.71
C SER A 590 6.26 -9.00 6.21
N HIS A 591 7.32 -9.14 7.01
CA HIS A 591 7.35 -8.76 8.43
C HIS A 591 7.13 -7.25 8.68
N GLN A 592 7.25 -6.41 7.64
CA GLN A 592 7.04 -4.97 7.71
C GLN A 592 5.65 -4.53 7.23
N PHE A 593 4.82 -5.47 6.73
CA PHE A 593 3.52 -5.13 6.15
C PHE A 593 2.51 -4.70 7.21
N HIS A 594 1.69 -3.70 6.89
CA HIS A 594 0.49 -3.40 7.66
C HIS A 594 -0.63 -4.40 7.33
N SER A 595 -1.62 -4.56 8.23
CA SER A 595 -2.75 -5.50 8.01
C SER A 595 -3.52 -5.25 6.70
N LEU A 596 -3.63 -3.98 6.31
CA LEU A 596 -4.24 -3.57 5.03
C LEU A 596 -3.39 -4.01 3.83
N ASP A 597 -2.07 -3.84 3.91
CA ASP A 597 -1.15 -4.28 2.85
C ASP A 597 -1.22 -5.78 2.66
N VAL A 598 -1.24 -6.53 3.77
CA VAL A 598 -1.41 -7.99 3.77
C VAL A 598 -2.70 -8.38 3.05
N SER A 599 -3.83 -7.75 3.40
CA SER A 599 -5.12 -8.05 2.75
C SER A 599 -5.09 -7.75 1.25
N LEU A 600 -4.55 -6.61 0.83
CA LEU A 600 -4.49 -6.20 -0.57
C LEU A 600 -3.58 -7.13 -1.40
N VAL A 601 -2.37 -7.40 -0.90
CA VAL A 601 -1.41 -8.29 -1.58
C VAL A 601 -1.98 -9.71 -1.67
N LEU A 602 -2.62 -10.21 -0.61
CA LEU A 602 -3.26 -11.53 -0.65
C LEU A 602 -4.41 -11.59 -1.64
N ASP A 603 -5.25 -10.56 -1.72
CA ASP A 603 -6.32 -10.55 -2.71
C ASP A 603 -5.76 -10.57 -4.14
N ILE A 604 -4.65 -9.88 -4.40
CA ILE A 604 -3.94 -9.92 -5.69
C ILE A 604 -3.38 -11.32 -5.95
N PHE A 605 -2.71 -11.94 -4.97
CA PHE A 605 -2.15 -13.28 -5.10
C PHE A 605 -3.21 -14.35 -5.31
N LEU A 606 -4.32 -14.31 -4.56
CA LEU A 606 -5.40 -15.27 -4.69
C LEU A 606 -6.11 -15.13 -6.05
N ASN A 607 -6.29 -13.90 -6.54
CA ASN A 607 -6.81 -13.66 -7.90
C ASN A 607 -5.86 -14.15 -8.99
N TYR A 608 -4.54 -13.95 -8.79
CA TYR A 608 -3.51 -14.48 -9.68
C TYR A 608 -3.58 -16.00 -9.75
N ILE A 609 -3.58 -16.66 -8.59
CA ILE A 609 -3.66 -18.12 -8.46
C ILE A 609 -4.92 -18.64 -9.17
N ASP A 610 -6.10 -18.06 -8.91
CA ASP A 610 -7.34 -18.51 -9.53
C ASP A 610 -7.27 -18.42 -11.07
N LYS A 611 -6.71 -17.33 -11.62
CA LYS A 611 -6.48 -17.21 -13.08
C LYS A 611 -5.52 -18.28 -13.61
N MET A 612 -4.42 -18.54 -12.90
CA MET A 612 -3.41 -19.53 -13.32
C MET A 612 -3.90 -20.97 -13.22
N THR A 613 -4.86 -21.29 -12.35
CA THR A 613 -5.43 -22.66 -12.29
C THR A 613 -6.09 -23.13 -13.58
N SER A 614 -6.33 -22.22 -14.53
CA SER A 614 -6.91 -22.54 -15.85
C SER A 614 -5.87 -22.74 -16.95
N VAL A 615 -4.58 -22.52 -16.67
CA VAL A 615 -3.50 -22.60 -17.66
C VAL A 615 -2.77 -23.93 -17.49
N ASP A 616 -2.86 -24.82 -18.49
CA ASP A 616 -2.08 -26.06 -18.52
C ASP A 616 -0.58 -25.71 -18.66
N SER A 617 0.17 -25.75 -17.55
CA SER A 617 1.63 -25.57 -17.58
C SER A 617 2.28 -26.83 -18.15
N PHE A 618 2.44 -26.89 -19.48
CA PHE A 618 2.98 -28.07 -20.14
C PHE A 618 4.51 -28.23 -20.04
N PHE A 619 5.28 -27.18 -19.70
CA PHE A 619 6.74 -27.27 -19.55
C PHE A 619 7.29 -26.22 -18.56
N GLY A 620 7.67 -26.62 -17.34
CA GLY A 620 8.36 -25.79 -16.35
C GLY A 620 7.86 -25.92 -14.91
N GLU A 621 8.54 -25.23 -13.98
CA GLU A 621 8.01 -24.94 -12.64
C GLU A 621 6.71 -24.15 -12.76
N HIS A 622 5.70 -24.51 -11.98
CA HIS A 622 4.42 -23.84 -12.04
C HIS A 622 4.60 -22.36 -11.59
N PRO A 623 4.12 -21.36 -12.35
CA PRO A 623 4.37 -19.95 -12.07
C PRO A 623 3.82 -19.46 -10.72
N CYS A 624 2.88 -20.19 -10.12
CA CYS A 624 2.39 -19.94 -8.75
C CYS A 624 3.33 -20.39 -7.63
N ILE A 625 4.40 -21.15 -7.87
CA ILE A 625 5.28 -21.66 -6.80
C ILE A 625 5.85 -20.51 -5.94
N PRO A 626 6.42 -19.43 -6.51
CA PRO A 626 6.88 -18.29 -5.73
C PRO A 626 5.75 -17.60 -4.94
N VAL A 627 4.55 -17.52 -5.54
CA VAL A 627 3.37 -16.91 -4.90
C VAL A 627 2.92 -17.71 -3.68
N TRP A 628 2.87 -19.04 -3.80
CA TRP A 628 2.56 -19.92 -2.66
C TRP A 628 3.60 -19.85 -1.56
N THR A 629 4.88 -19.74 -1.93
CA THR A 629 5.99 -19.52 -0.97
C THR A 629 5.78 -18.22 -0.19
N ALA A 630 5.43 -17.12 -0.88
CA ALA A 630 5.14 -15.85 -0.23
C ALA A 630 3.93 -15.91 0.70
N ILE A 631 2.85 -16.60 0.30
CA ILE A 631 1.67 -16.82 1.15
C ILE A 631 2.04 -17.63 2.39
N LEU A 632 2.85 -18.69 2.22
CA LEU A 632 3.31 -19.53 3.33
C LEU A 632 4.10 -18.70 4.35
N ASN A 633 5.04 -17.86 3.89
CA ASN A 633 5.79 -16.95 4.76
C ASN A 633 4.89 -15.98 5.53
N MET A 634 3.84 -15.44 4.89
CA MET A 634 2.86 -14.58 5.58
C MET A 634 2.10 -15.33 6.69
N ILE A 635 1.73 -16.59 6.45
CA ILE A 635 1.05 -17.45 7.43
C ILE A 635 1.97 -17.78 8.61
N ASP A 636 3.25 -18.02 8.33
CA ASP A 636 4.28 -18.34 9.32
C ASP A 636 4.60 -17.16 10.23
N LEU A 637 4.57 -15.94 9.67
CA LEU A 637 4.68 -14.70 10.44
C LEU A 637 3.42 -14.33 11.23
N ASP A 638 2.32 -15.10 11.10
CA ASP A 638 1.02 -14.87 11.74
C ASP A 638 0.52 -13.42 11.57
N LEU A 639 0.64 -12.88 10.35
CA LEU A 639 0.32 -11.49 10.06
C LEU A 639 -1.17 -11.18 10.36
N PRO A 640 -1.49 -9.97 10.85
CA PRO A 640 -2.86 -9.58 11.15
C PRO A 640 -3.71 -9.47 9.87
N GLY A 641 -4.95 -9.97 9.92
CA GLY A 641 -5.92 -9.85 8.81
C GLY A 641 -5.99 -11.06 7.88
N LEU A 642 -5.18 -12.11 8.11
CA LEU A 642 -5.23 -13.33 7.32
C LEU A 642 -6.58 -14.05 7.45
N ASN A 643 -7.29 -14.20 6.32
CA ASN A 643 -8.48 -15.04 6.24
C ASN A 643 -8.07 -16.48 5.90
N TYR A 644 -7.77 -17.27 6.94
CA TYR A 644 -7.33 -18.67 6.80
C TYR A 644 -8.35 -19.55 6.06
N ASP A 645 -9.65 -19.27 6.16
CA ASP A 645 -10.69 -20.00 5.43
C ASP A 645 -10.58 -19.77 3.92
N LYS A 646 -10.44 -18.49 3.52
CA LYS A 646 -10.29 -18.09 2.12
C LYS A 646 -9.00 -18.63 1.50
N ILE A 647 -7.89 -18.49 2.22
CA ILE A 647 -6.57 -18.94 1.75
C ILE A 647 -6.53 -20.47 1.63
N GLY A 648 -6.95 -21.20 2.67
CA GLY A 648 -7.00 -22.66 2.63
C GLY A 648 -7.97 -23.19 1.57
N GLY A 649 -9.10 -22.50 1.36
CA GLY A 649 -10.05 -22.80 0.29
C GLY A 649 -9.47 -22.67 -1.12
N MET A 650 -8.72 -21.60 -1.36
CA MET A 650 -8.03 -21.43 -2.64
C MET A 650 -6.90 -22.46 -2.82
N ALA A 651 -6.17 -22.77 -1.74
CA ALA A 651 -5.10 -23.77 -1.78
C ALA A 651 -5.63 -25.16 -2.17
N ILE A 652 -6.72 -25.62 -1.56
CA ILE A 652 -7.32 -26.92 -1.93
C ILE A 652 -7.90 -26.90 -3.35
N GLN A 653 -8.53 -25.79 -3.77
CA GLN A 653 -9.04 -25.65 -5.13
C GLN A 653 -7.91 -25.69 -6.17
N PHE A 654 -6.78 -25.04 -5.89
CA PHE A 654 -5.58 -25.09 -6.72
C PHE A 654 -5.02 -26.52 -6.81
N LEU A 655 -4.86 -27.19 -5.66
CA LEU A 655 -4.37 -28.57 -5.61
C LEU A 655 -5.28 -29.51 -6.42
N ILE A 656 -6.61 -29.39 -6.30
CA ILE A 656 -7.53 -30.26 -7.04
C ILE A 656 -7.44 -30.02 -8.55
N LYS A 657 -7.39 -28.75 -8.99
CA LYS A 657 -7.31 -28.42 -10.43
C LYS A 657 -5.97 -28.84 -11.05
N THR A 658 -4.88 -28.82 -10.28
CA THR A 658 -3.52 -29.13 -10.75
C THR A 658 -3.09 -30.57 -10.50
N ALA A 659 -3.93 -31.40 -9.85
CA ALA A 659 -3.66 -32.79 -9.44
C ALA A 659 -3.27 -33.77 -10.56
N VAL A 660 -3.28 -33.33 -11.82
CA VAL A 660 -2.89 -34.14 -12.99
C VAL A 660 -1.40 -33.96 -13.36
N ALA A 661 -0.73 -32.91 -12.88
CA ALA A 661 0.66 -32.61 -13.24
C ALA A 661 1.68 -33.30 -12.31
N GLN A 662 2.67 -34.01 -12.86
CA GLN A 662 3.72 -34.71 -12.08
C GLN A 662 4.56 -33.78 -11.17
N ASN A 663 4.58 -32.47 -11.44
CA ASN A 663 5.27 -31.46 -10.63
C ASN A 663 4.49 -31.07 -9.35
N PHE A 664 3.44 -31.83 -9.02
CA PHE A 664 2.50 -31.61 -7.92
C PHE A 664 3.16 -31.33 -6.56
N PHE A 665 4.28 -31.99 -6.28
CA PHE A 665 4.93 -31.95 -4.97
C PHE A 665 5.88 -30.76 -4.76
N GLN A 666 6.14 -29.95 -5.79
CA GLN A 666 7.03 -28.78 -5.66
C GLN A 666 6.29 -27.50 -5.24
N CYS A 667 4.97 -27.56 -5.05
CA CYS A 667 4.17 -26.40 -4.72
C CYS A 667 3.81 -26.34 -3.23
N HIS A 668 4.18 -25.26 -2.55
CA HIS A 668 3.82 -24.97 -1.15
C HIS A 668 2.31 -24.79 -0.89
N ALA A 669 1.45 -24.94 -1.90
CA ALA A 669 0.00 -24.93 -1.72
C ALA A 669 -0.47 -26.00 -0.70
N LEU A 670 0.21 -27.15 -0.66
CA LEU A 670 -0.07 -28.20 0.33
C LEU A 670 0.21 -27.73 1.75
N ASP A 671 1.39 -27.15 1.98
CA ASP A 671 1.81 -26.62 3.29
C ASP A 671 0.89 -25.48 3.76
N VAL A 672 0.52 -24.60 2.82
CA VAL A 672 -0.45 -23.51 3.06
C VAL A 672 -1.79 -24.09 3.51
N PHE A 673 -2.30 -25.11 2.82
CA PHE A 673 -3.54 -25.76 3.20
C PHE A 673 -3.47 -26.37 4.61
N VAL A 674 -2.40 -27.11 4.94
CA VAL A 674 -2.21 -27.70 6.27
C VAL A 674 -2.23 -26.63 7.35
N LYS A 675 -1.41 -25.58 7.20
CA LYS A 675 -1.37 -24.50 8.20
C LYS A 675 -2.70 -23.76 8.32
N CYS A 676 -3.39 -23.51 7.21
CA CYS A 676 -4.72 -22.91 7.22
C CYS A 676 -5.75 -23.79 7.95
N THR A 677 -5.72 -25.12 7.79
CA THR A 677 -6.65 -26.02 8.50
C THR A 677 -6.43 -26.02 10.02
N VAL A 678 -5.19 -25.83 10.47
CA VAL A 678 -4.86 -25.71 11.90
C VAL A 678 -5.29 -24.36 12.46
N LYS A 679 -5.10 -23.27 11.71
CA LYS A 679 -5.41 -21.90 12.15
C LYS A 679 -6.85 -21.44 11.92
N SER A 680 -7.58 -22.08 11.01
CA SER A 680 -8.98 -21.76 10.69
C SER A 680 -9.91 -22.05 11.87
N ARG A 681 -10.74 -21.06 12.25
CA ARG A 681 -11.78 -21.24 13.28
C ARG A 681 -12.93 -22.13 12.80
N ASN A 682 -13.32 -22.00 11.54
CA ASN A 682 -14.51 -22.69 11.00
C ASN A 682 -14.18 -24.11 10.53
N GLN A 683 -12.94 -24.35 10.09
CA GLN A 683 -12.46 -25.59 9.47
C GLN A 683 -13.39 -26.11 8.36
N ASN A 684 -14.19 -25.20 7.77
CA ASN A 684 -15.23 -25.55 6.82
C ASN A 684 -14.82 -25.09 5.43
N PHE A 685 -14.19 -26.01 4.70
CA PHE A 685 -13.80 -25.81 3.31
C PHE A 685 -14.83 -26.37 2.31
N SER A 686 -16.01 -26.78 2.78
CA SER A 686 -17.02 -27.50 1.97
C SER A 686 -17.39 -26.77 0.68
N GLN A 687 -17.51 -25.44 0.73
CA GLN A 687 -17.84 -24.62 -0.43
C GLN A 687 -16.81 -24.74 -1.57
N TYR A 688 -15.53 -24.99 -1.25
CA TYR A 688 -14.47 -25.11 -2.25
C TYR A 688 -14.47 -26.49 -2.94
N PHE A 689 -15.20 -27.46 -2.39
CA PHE A 689 -15.47 -28.75 -3.03
C PHE A 689 -16.76 -28.72 -3.89
N THR A 690 -17.63 -27.71 -3.75
CA THR A 690 -18.89 -27.64 -4.49
C THR A 690 -18.66 -27.26 -5.95
N GLY A 691 -19.12 -28.11 -6.88
CA GLY A 691 -18.96 -27.92 -8.34
C GLY A 691 -18.24 -29.05 -9.06
N MET A 692 -17.71 -30.04 -8.33
CA MET A 692 -16.98 -31.17 -8.92
C MET A 692 -17.83 -32.44 -8.97
N ASN A 693 -18.33 -32.80 -10.15
CA ASN A 693 -18.98 -34.09 -10.39
C ASN A 693 -18.00 -35.30 -10.35
N GLN A 694 -16.69 -35.06 -10.18
CA GLN A 694 -15.62 -36.08 -10.16
C GLN A 694 -14.79 -36.04 -8.87
N SER A 695 -15.33 -35.47 -7.79
CA SER A 695 -14.60 -35.14 -6.56
C SER A 695 -13.91 -36.31 -5.87
N ALA A 696 -14.53 -37.49 -5.79
CA ALA A 696 -13.97 -38.61 -5.02
C ALA A 696 -12.63 -39.11 -5.58
N TYR A 697 -12.51 -39.26 -6.90
CA TYR A 697 -11.29 -39.79 -7.54
C TYR A 697 -10.10 -38.81 -7.43
N HIS A 698 -10.34 -37.52 -7.67
CA HIS A 698 -9.28 -36.52 -7.54
C HIS A 698 -8.88 -36.28 -6.09
N ILE A 699 -9.85 -36.25 -5.17
CA ILE A 699 -9.57 -36.20 -3.73
C ILE A 699 -8.78 -37.45 -3.31
N PHE A 700 -9.16 -38.64 -3.81
CA PHE A 700 -8.44 -39.88 -3.55
C PHE A 700 -7.03 -39.89 -4.13
N ASN A 701 -6.81 -39.33 -5.33
CA ASN A 701 -5.47 -39.20 -5.91
C ASN A 701 -4.58 -38.20 -5.16
N VAL A 702 -5.15 -37.07 -4.70
CA VAL A 702 -4.45 -36.14 -3.83
C VAL A 702 -4.13 -36.81 -2.49
N LEU A 703 -5.08 -37.51 -1.88
CA LEU A 703 -4.89 -38.27 -0.64
C LEU A 703 -3.84 -39.39 -0.81
N THR A 704 -3.85 -40.14 -1.91
CA THR A 704 -2.90 -41.25 -2.15
C THR A 704 -1.52 -40.78 -2.55
N GLY A 705 -1.41 -39.67 -3.28
CA GLY A 705 -0.13 -39.00 -3.55
C GLY A 705 0.53 -38.54 -2.25
N VAL A 706 -0.26 -38.02 -1.31
CA VAL A 706 0.22 -37.59 0.02
C VAL A 706 0.46 -38.77 0.95
N LEU A 707 -0.30 -39.87 0.89
CA LEU A 707 -0.02 -41.08 1.68
C LEU A 707 1.30 -41.76 1.30
N LYS A 708 1.87 -41.45 0.13
CA LYS A 708 3.24 -41.87 -0.25
C LYS A 708 4.33 -40.92 0.28
N GLY A 709 3.99 -39.72 0.72
CA GLY A 709 4.88 -38.73 1.35
C GLY A 709 4.46 -38.47 2.78
N ILE A 710 5.01 -39.23 3.72
CA ILE A 710 4.63 -39.35 5.13
C ILE A 710 4.62 -37.99 5.85
N ASP A 711 3.48 -37.29 5.82
CA ASP A 711 3.18 -36.20 6.76
C ASP A 711 1.90 -36.53 7.53
N ILE A 712 2.08 -36.88 8.81
CA ILE A 712 1.01 -37.21 9.76
C ILE A 712 0.11 -35.99 10.00
N GLU A 713 0.66 -34.77 9.99
CA GLU A 713 -0.13 -33.55 10.21
C GLU A 713 -1.16 -33.37 9.09
N TRP A 714 -0.77 -33.66 7.84
CA TRP A 714 -1.69 -33.58 6.71
C TRP A 714 -2.81 -34.62 6.81
N CYS A 715 -2.50 -35.86 7.20
CA CYS A 715 -3.52 -36.90 7.39
C CYS A 715 -4.57 -36.46 8.41
N LEU A 716 -4.14 -35.84 9.52
CA LEU A 716 -5.02 -35.30 10.55
C LEU A 716 -5.85 -34.12 10.01
N SER A 717 -5.24 -33.20 9.28
CA SER A 717 -5.92 -32.06 8.67
C SER A 717 -6.94 -32.48 7.62
N ALA A 718 -6.57 -33.40 6.72
CA ALA A 718 -7.47 -33.97 5.74
C ALA A 718 -8.64 -34.70 6.41
N PHE A 719 -8.38 -35.48 7.46
CA PHE A 719 -9.44 -36.14 8.22
C PHE A 719 -10.38 -35.13 8.91
N ARG A 720 -9.85 -34.04 9.47
CA ARG A 720 -10.66 -32.94 10.04
C ARG A 720 -11.56 -32.30 8.99
N VAL A 721 -11.05 -32.03 7.79
CA VAL A 721 -11.83 -31.45 6.69
C VAL A 721 -12.89 -32.44 6.18
N LEU A 722 -12.52 -33.70 5.95
CA LEU A 722 -13.42 -34.75 5.47
C LEU A 722 -14.55 -35.04 6.47
N SER A 723 -14.26 -35.06 7.78
CA SER A 723 -15.28 -35.27 8.81
C SER A 723 -16.34 -34.18 8.88
N ARG A 724 -16.04 -32.97 8.38
CA ARG A 724 -16.95 -31.81 8.40
C ARG A 724 -17.51 -31.44 7.02
N THR A 725 -17.01 -32.06 5.95
CA THR A 725 -17.48 -31.81 4.58
C THR A 725 -18.52 -32.87 4.22
N PRO A 726 -19.80 -32.49 3.99
CA PRO A 726 -20.80 -33.44 3.55
C PRO A 726 -20.46 -33.90 2.12
N LEU A 727 -19.71 -34.99 2.00
CA LEU A 727 -19.47 -35.66 0.74
C LEU A 727 -20.78 -36.31 0.30
N LYS A 728 -21.50 -35.65 -0.62
CA LYS A 728 -22.56 -36.31 -1.38
C LYS A 728 -21.91 -37.27 -2.38
N CYS A 729 -21.44 -38.43 -1.91
CA CYS A 729 -21.07 -39.53 -2.78
C CYS A 729 -22.34 -40.13 -3.38
N LYS A 730 -22.60 -39.88 -4.67
CA LYS A 730 -23.41 -40.80 -5.47
C LYS A 730 -22.56 -42.06 -5.66
N HIS A 731 -23.09 -43.20 -5.25
CA HIS A 731 -22.49 -44.54 -5.39
C HIS A 731 -21.63 -44.70 -6.64
N ASN A 732 -20.32 -44.92 -6.43
CA ASN A 732 -19.49 -45.95 -7.09
C ASN A 732 -18.21 -46.13 -6.30
#